data_AF-A0A5J9V8R1-F1
#
_entry.id   AF-A0A5J9V8R1-F1
#
_cell.length_a   1.000
_cell.length_b   1.000
_cell.length_c   1.000
_cell.angle_alpha   90.00
_cell.angle_beta   90.00
_cell.angle_gamma   90.00
#
_symmetry.space_group_name_H-M   'P 1'
#
loop_
_entity.id
_entity.type
_entity.pdbx_description
1 polymer ?
#
loop_
_entity_poly.entity_id
_entity_poly.type
_entity_poly.pdbx_seq_one_letter_code
_entity_poly.pdbx_strand_id
1 'polypeptide(L)'
;MASDSKSGNCNAWAARDPSGLLSPYKFNRRSVQSGDVSLKITHCGVCYADVIWTRNMHNDSKYPLVPGHEIAGVVTEVGSDVKAFKVGDHVGVGTYVNSCRECENCNSFLENHCSKNVYTFNAIDTDGTVTKGGYSTHIVVHERYCFKIPDGYPLEKAAPLLCAGITVYTPMMRYNMNQPGKSLGVIGLGGLGHMAVKFGKSFGLKVTVFSTSESKRDEAINLLGADNFVISSNIQQMESLKNSLHFIVDTAAGDHPFDPYLSLLKVGGVMAVVCFPSEIKVHPANLNLGARTLAGSVTGGTKDIQEMINFCAAKRIFPEIEIIKLDYINEALKRIINRDVKYRFVIDIENSFKPSRSLHHCGPQLGPNQSSWLRHVPSYSSCGPLASTLSGGKAARAVVVFPFSNRVCAITGMAVERDSANCRAWAARDPSGILSPYKFNRRTVGNDDVSLRITHCGVCYADVAWTRNMLHNSLYPLVPGHEIAGVVTEVGSDVKGFKMGDHVGVGTYVNSCRDCENCNTFLENHCSKNVFTFNGVDTDGTVTKGGYSSHIVVHERYCFRIPHGYPLEKAAPLLCAGTTVYTPMMRHNMNQPGKSLGIIGLGGLGHIAVKFGKAFGLKVTVFSTSESKREEAINLLGADNFVISSNTQQMESLKSSLHFIIDATSGEHPFDPYLSLLKVGGAMILLSFPREIKVHPANLNLGARSLSGSVTGGTKDTQEMINFCAANKIYPEIEMIKIDYINEALQRLINKDVRYRFVVDIEKSFKQEGGAHQNCVLVEPLGFYPFQRVGQVGLPVEACFVLQDLKSLLRRTRLLPPAPVQYPDT
;
A
#
# COMPACT_ATOMS: atom_id res chain seq x y z
N MET A 1 -14.48 16.12 48.34
CA MET A 1 -13.45 16.10 49.41
C MET A 1 -13.24 14.66 49.84
N ALA A 2 -12.08 14.09 49.51
CA ALA A 2 -11.44 12.98 50.23
C ALA A 2 -10.05 13.51 50.60
N SER A 3 -9.64 13.36 51.85
CA SER A 3 -8.42 13.95 52.40
C SER A 3 -7.18 13.45 51.65
N ASP A 4 -6.49 14.34 50.93
CA ASP A 4 -5.14 14.12 50.41
C ASP A 4 -4.23 13.76 51.61
N SER A 5 -3.93 12.47 51.80
CA SER A 5 -2.99 12.04 52.82
C SER A 5 -1.61 12.63 52.52
N LYS A 6 -1.10 13.50 53.41
CA LYS A 6 0.26 14.06 53.34
C LYS A 6 1.38 12.99 53.42
N SER A 7 1.03 11.71 53.63
CA SER A 7 1.92 10.56 53.70
C SER A 7 2.02 9.83 52.35
N GLY A 8 3.14 10.03 51.65
CA GLY A 8 3.49 9.29 50.44
C GLY A 8 5.01 9.22 50.29
N ASN A 9 5.56 8.07 49.93
CA ASN A 9 7.00 7.89 49.73
C ASN A 9 7.50 8.44 48.38
N CYS A 10 6.61 8.84 47.46
CA CYS A 10 6.94 9.37 46.15
C CYS A 10 6.33 10.76 45.94
N ASN A 11 7.18 11.76 45.64
CA ASN A 11 6.73 13.09 45.22
C ASN A 11 6.56 13.12 43.71
N ALA A 12 5.51 13.77 43.22
CA ALA A 12 5.15 13.80 41.81
C ALA A 12 4.34 15.04 41.43
N TRP A 13 4.06 15.18 40.13
CA TRP A 13 3.05 16.10 39.61
C TRP A 13 1.95 15.32 38.88
N ALA A 14 0.70 15.63 39.18
CA ALA A 14 -0.46 14.92 38.63
C ALA A 14 -1.53 15.87 38.10
N ALA A 15 -2.23 15.43 37.06
CA ALA A 15 -3.50 16.00 36.65
C ALA A 15 -4.60 15.37 37.48
N ARG A 16 -5.63 16.14 37.82
CA ARG A 16 -6.75 15.69 38.67
C ARG A 16 -8.09 15.70 37.94
N ASP A 17 -8.14 16.29 36.75
CA ASP A 17 -9.33 16.46 35.93
C ASP A 17 -8.94 16.73 34.45
N PRO A 18 -9.93 16.76 33.52
CA PRO A 18 -9.70 16.97 32.08
C PRO A 18 -9.11 18.34 31.68
N SER A 19 -8.92 19.30 32.59
CA SER A 19 -8.14 20.52 32.27
C SER A 19 -6.69 20.18 31.92
N GLY A 20 -6.19 19.04 32.43
CA GLY A 20 -4.82 18.60 32.29
C GLY A 20 -3.80 19.43 33.06
N LEU A 21 -4.24 20.30 33.99
CA LEU A 21 -3.34 21.09 34.82
C LEU A 21 -2.58 20.17 35.80
N LEU A 22 -1.26 20.16 35.68
CA LEU A 22 -0.37 19.39 36.55
C LEU A 22 -0.05 20.19 37.81
N SER A 23 -0.17 19.54 38.97
CA SER A 23 0.13 20.12 40.27
C SER A 23 0.81 19.11 41.20
N PRO A 24 1.51 19.55 42.26
CA PRO A 24 2.16 18.65 43.21
C PRO A 24 1.21 17.58 43.77
N TYR A 25 1.71 16.36 43.85
CA TYR A 25 0.99 15.17 44.30
C TYR A 25 1.94 14.22 45.03
N LYS A 26 1.43 13.49 46.02
CA LYS A 26 2.17 12.45 46.73
C LYS A 26 1.40 11.13 46.67
N PHE A 27 2.13 10.04 46.49
CA PHE A 27 1.57 8.69 46.53
C PHE A 27 2.62 7.68 47.00
N ASN A 28 2.19 6.43 47.19
CA ASN A 28 3.09 5.33 47.50
C ASN A 28 3.32 4.45 46.28
N ARG A 29 4.59 4.14 45.98
CA ARG A 29 4.97 3.02 45.11
C ARG A 29 4.96 1.72 45.92
N ARG A 30 4.66 0.60 45.26
CA ARG A 30 4.81 -0.73 45.84
C ARG A 30 6.28 -1.01 46.21
N SER A 31 6.51 -1.91 47.15
CA SER A 31 7.86 -2.39 47.49
C SER A 31 8.49 -3.15 46.33
N VAL A 32 9.82 -3.18 46.28
CA VAL A 32 10.58 -3.98 45.31
C VAL A 32 10.33 -5.46 45.57
N GLN A 33 9.79 -6.17 44.58
CA GLN A 33 9.62 -7.62 44.60
C GLN A 33 10.83 -8.29 43.97
N SER A 34 10.88 -9.63 43.99
CA SER A 34 12.08 -10.38 43.61
C SER A 34 12.57 -10.12 42.18
N GLY A 35 11.69 -9.87 41.22
CA GLY A 35 12.03 -9.55 39.82
C GLY A 35 12.05 -8.06 39.46
N ASP A 36 12.00 -7.16 40.45
CA ASP A 36 11.89 -5.72 40.19
C ASP A 36 13.20 -4.95 40.30
N VAL A 37 13.20 -3.82 39.62
CA VAL A 37 14.21 -2.78 39.70
C VAL A 37 13.53 -1.48 40.14
N SER A 38 14.04 -0.87 41.20
CA SER A 38 13.69 0.49 41.59
C SER A 38 14.76 1.45 41.11
N LEU A 39 14.36 2.53 40.47
CA LEU A 39 15.28 3.61 40.08
C LEU A 39 14.81 4.97 40.58
N LYS A 40 15.77 5.76 41.03
CA LYS A 40 15.61 7.21 41.20
C LYS A 40 15.55 7.83 39.80
N ILE A 41 14.49 8.57 39.53
CA ILE A 41 14.31 9.23 38.24
C ILE A 41 15.16 10.50 38.23
N THR A 42 16.03 10.62 37.24
CA THR A 42 16.84 11.83 37.03
C THR A 42 16.21 12.74 36.00
N HIS A 43 15.73 12.14 34.91
CA HIS A 43 15.16 12.85 33.77
C HIS A 43 13.92 12.12 33.25
N CYS A 44 12.95 12.89 32.76
CA CYS A 44 11.81 12.34 32.03
C CYS A 44 11.54 13.19 30.80
N GLY A 45 11.48 12.58 29.62
CA GLY A 45 11.05 13.27 28.40
C GLY A 45 9.56 13.64 28.44
N VAL A 46 9.20 14.65 27.65
CA VAL A 46 7.81 15.10 27.46
C VAL A 46 7.37 14.76 26.05
N CYS A 47 6.24 14.07 25.93
CA CYS A 47 5.67 13.58 24.69
C CYS A 47 4.23 14.08 24.51
N TYR A 48 3.73 14.08 23.27
CA TYR A 48 2.34 14.47 22.98
C TYR A 48 1.31 13.55 23.67
N ALA A 49 1.66 12.29 23.95
CA ALA A 49 0.81 11.43 24.78
C ALA A 49 0.56 12.01 26.18
N ASP A 50 1.50 12.75 26.76
CA ASP A 50 1.29 13.42 28.05
C ASP A 50 0.23 14.54 27.93
N VAL A 51 0.07 15.17 26.75
CA VAL A 51 -1.03 16.10 26.46
C VAL A 51 -2.36 15.38 26.37
N ILE A 52 -2.40 14.29 25.59
CA ILE A 52 -3.62 13.50 25.30
C ILE A 52 -4.27 13.00 26.59
N TRP A 53 -3.50 12.28 27.42
CA TRP A 53 -4.06 11.63 28.59
C TRP A 53 -4.29 12.59 29.76
N THR A 54 -3.48 13.64 29.95
CA THR A 54 -3.78 14.62 31.00
C THR A 54 -5.10 15.34 30.75
N ARG A 55 -5.50 15.54 29.48
CA ARG A 55 -6.74 16.20 29.07
C ARG A 55 -7.89 15.25 28.71
N ASN A 56 -7.74 13.95 29.00
CA ASN A 56 -8.77 12.94 28.73
C ASN A 56 -9.27 12.90 27.28
N MET A 57 -8.40 13.15 26.30
CA MET A 57 -8.79 13.22 24.88
C MET A 57 -9.30 11.89 24.31
N HIS A 58 -9.06 10.77 25.01
CA HIS A 58 -9.57 9.44 24.68
C HIS A 58 -10.73 8.99 25.58
N ASN A 59 -11.19 9.84 26.51
CA ASN A 59 -12.24 9.51 27.49
C ASN A 59 -11.92 8.28 28.38
N ASP A 60 -10.63 7.99 28.63
CA ASP A 60 -10.16 6.81 29.37
C ASP A 60 -9.17 7.14 30.51
N SER A 61 -8.99 8.43 30.83
CA SER A 61 -8.04 8.89 31.86
C SER A 61 -8.52 8.59 33.28
N LYS A 62 -7.60 8.06 34.09
CA LYS A 62 -7.79 7.68 35.49
C LYS A 62 -7.05 8.67 36.37
N TYR A 63 -7.81 9.62 36.93
CA TYR A 63 -7.28 10.63 37.84
C TYR A 63 -7.18 10.13 39.29
N PRO A 64 -6.17 10.56 40.08
CA PRO A 64 -5.06 11.45 39.72
C PRO A 64 -4.05 10.77 38.79
N LEU A 65 -3.74 11.43 37.67
CA LEU A 65 -2.91 10.92 36.59
C LEU A 65 -1.52 11.56 36.64
N VAL A 66 -0.49 10.75 36.87
CA VAL A 66 0.92 11.17 36.79
C VAL A 66 1.46 10.73 35.43
N PRO A 67 1.75 11.65 34.49
CA PRO A 67 2.24 11.29 33.15
C PRO A 67 3.76 11.03 33.14
N GLY A 68 4.32 10.84 31.95
CA GLY A 68 5.74 10.59 31.70
C GLY A 68 6.06 9.12 31.46
N HIS A 69 6.59 8.83 30.27
CA HIS A 69 6.91 7.47 29.80
C HIS A 69 8.23 7.42 29.02
N GLU A 70 9.08 8.41 29.26
CA GLU A 70 10.41 8.58 28.66
C GLU A 70 11.41 8.72 29.80
N ILE A 71 11.53 7.70 30.65
CA ILE A 71 12.14 7.80 31.97
C ILE A 71 13.60 7.38 31.91
N ALA A 72 14.52 8.18 32.47
CA ALA A 72 15.91 7.82 32.65
C ALA A 72 16.37 8.08 34.09
N GLY A 73 17.16 7.18 34.65
CA GLY A 73 17.54 7.24 36.05
C GLY A 73 18.65 6.29 36.46
N VAL A 74 18.83 6.19 37.77
CA VAL A 74 19.88 5.38 38.40
C VAL A 74 19.22 4.36 39.32
N VAL A 75 19.59 3.10 39.19
CA VAL A 75 19.08 2.00 40.02
C VAL A 75 19.43 2.27 41.48
N THR A 76 18.42 2.20 42.35
CA THR A 76 18.56 2.38 43.80
C THR A 76 18.37 1.08 44.59
N GLU A 77 17.59 0.14 44.06
CA GLU A 77 17.30 -1.15 44.70
C GLU A 77 16.94 -2.18 43.62
N VAL A 78 17.33 -3.43 43.84
CA VAL A 78 17.01 -4.57 42.95
C VAL A 78 16.43 -5.72 43.77
N GLY A 79 15.49 -6.44 43.17
CA GLY A 79 14.91 -7.64 43.75
C GLY A 79 15.92 -8.79 43.80
N SER A 80 15.62 -9.79 44.62
CA SER A 80 16.51 -10.94 44.87
C SER A 80 16.81 -11.80 43.64
N ASP A 81 15.92 -11.79 42.64
CA ASP A 81 16.03 -12.62 41.44
C ASP A 81 16.66 -11.86 40.26
N VAL A 82 16.78 -10.54 40.38
CA VAL A 82 17.35 -9.66 39.34
C VAL A 82 18.85 -9.88 39.23
N LYS A 83 19.30 -10.20 38.02
CA LYS A 83 20.73 -10.42 37.70
C LYS A 83 21.28 -9.46 36.67
N ALA A 84 20.41 -8.83 35.87
CA ALA A 84 20.81 -7.96 34.77
C ALA A 84 21.25 -6.56 35.23
N PHE A 85 20.86 -6.15 36.44
CA PHE A 85 21.06 -4.80 36.96
C PHE A 85 21.65 -4.84 38.37
N LYS A 86 22.42 -3.79 38.71
CA LYS A 86 22.89 -3.52 40.07
C LYS A 86 22.64 -2.07 40.45
N VAL A 87 22.64 -1.79 41.76
CA VAL A 87 22.58 -0.42 42.30
C VAL A 87 23.68 0.44 41.67
N GLY A 88 23.31 1.64 41.23
CA GLY A 88 24.19 2.57 40.52
C GLY A 88 24.15 2.45 38.99
N ASP A 89 23.57 1.39 38.41
CA ASP A 89 23.44 1.29 36.95
C ASP A 89 22.53 2.39 36.39
N HIS A 90 22.92 2.93 35.23
CA HIS A 90 22.11 3.84 34.44
C HIS A 90 21.05 3.07 33.64
N VAL A 91 19.79 3.42 33.81
CA VAL A 91 18.67 2.68 33.20
C VAL A 91 17.55 3.57 32.71
N GLY A 92 16.80 3.08 31.73
CA GLY A 92 15.61 3.71 31.17
C GLY A 92 14.36 2.84 31.32
N VAL A 93 13.19 3.49 31.35
CA VAL A 93 11.87 2.84 31.30
C VAL A 93 11.01 3.56 30.26
N GLY A 94 10.42 2.78 29.34
CA GLY A 94 9.69 3.29 28.19
C GLY A 94 8.18 3.39 28.40
N THR A 95 7.42 3.05 27.36
CA THR A 95 5.96 3.24 27.26
C THR A 95 5.13 2.19 27.99
N TYR A 96 5.71 1.05 28.35
CA TYR A 96 5.05 -0.04 29.06
C TYR A 96 5.96 -0.60 30.14
N VAL A 97 5.35 -1.09 31.23
CA VAL A 97 6.02 -1.56 32.45
C VAL A 97 5.67 -3.00 32.81
N ASN A 98 4.72 -3.60 32.09
CA ASN A 98 4.32 -4.99 32.31
C ASN A 98 3.66 -5.63 31.07
N SER A 99 3.57 -6.95 31.07
CA SER A 99 2.85 -7.77 30.10
C SER A 99 2.56 -9.16 30.69
N CYS A 100 1.86 -10.05 29.97
CA CYS A 100 1.66 -11.43 30.43
C CYS A 100 2.94 -12.28 30.45
N ARG A 101 3.99 -11.86 29.70
CA ARG A 101 5.31 -12.51 29.59
C ARG A 101 5.35 -13.94 29.04
N GLU A 102 4.20 -14.53 28.73
CA GLU A 102 4.08 -15.93 28.29
C GLU A 102 3.50 -16.11 26.88
N CYS A 103 2.85 -15.08 26.32
CA CYS A 103 2.25 -15.18 24.99
C CYS A 103 3.28 -15.12 23.85
N GLU A 104 2.86 -15.53 22.65
CA GLU A 104 3.68 -15.50 21.41
C GLU A 104 4.42 -14.16 21.21
N ASN A 105 3.72 -13.04 21.39
CA ASN A 105 4.31 -11.71 21.27
C ASN A 105 5.37 -11.45 22.34
N CYS A 106 5.13 -11.82 23.60
CA CYS A 106 6.11 -11.64 24.65
C CYS A 106 7.34 -12.52 24.40
N ASN A 107 7.15 -13.78 24.03
CA ASN A 107 8.27 -14.70 23.73
C ASN A 107 9.08 -14.26 22.51
N SER A 108 8.47 -13.46 21.63
CA SER A 108 9.11 -12.85 20.46
C SER A 108 9.66 -11.44 20.73
N PHE A 109 9.71 -11.00 22.00
CA PHE A 109 10.16 -9.66 22.42
C PHE A 109 9.34 -8.50 21.82
N LEU A 110 8.06 -8.73 21.55
CA LEU A 110 7.06 -7.77 21.06
C LEU A 110 6.04 -7.44 22.16
N GLU A 111 6.51 -7.21 23.38
CA GLU A 111 5.66 -6.98 24.56
C GLU A 111 4.72 -5.77 24.39
N ASN A 112 5.13 -4.77 23.59
CA ASN A 112 4.30 -3.63 23.20
C ASN A 112 2.99 -4.06 22.51
N HIS A 113 2.96 -5.23 21.87
CA HIS A 113 1.78 -5.80 21.23
C HIS A 113 1.12 -6.93 22.05
N CYS A 114 1.49 -7.12 23.31
CA CYS A 114 0.78 -8.03 24.20
C CYS A 114 -0.64 -7.52 24.46
N SER A 115 -1.65 -8.40 24.37
CA SER A 115 -3.04 -8.05 24.71
C SER A 115 -3.26 -7.71 26.18
N LYS A 116 -2.31 -8.10 27.04
CA LYS A 116 -2.25 -7.75 28.47
C LYS A 116 -1.05 -6.84 28.76
N ASN A 117 -0.63 -6.01 27.81
CA ASN A 117 0.39 -5.00 28.09
C ASN A 117 -0.13 -4.00 29.15
N VAL A 118 0.79 -3.41 29.90
CA VAL A 118 0.47 -2.38 30.91
C VAL A 118 1.31 -1.15 30.59
N TYR A 119 0.65 -0.06 30.23
CA TYR A 119 1.30 1.22 29.99
C TYR A 119 1.93 1.79 31.26
N THR A 120 2.98 2.59 31.09
CA THR A 120 3.74 3.21 32.20
C THR A 120 2.91 4.13 33.09
N PHE A 121 1.82 4.67 32.55
CA PHE A 121 0.81 5.41 33.30
C PHE A 121 -0.59 5.17 32.73
N ASN A 122 -1.62 5.49 33.52
CA ASN A 122 -3.04 5.38 33.16
C ASN A 122 -3.59 3.94 32.94
N ALA A 123 -2.74 2.92 33.04
CA ALA A 123 -3.15 1.51 33.02
C ALA A 123 -3.37 0.94 34.43
N ILE A 124 -4.13 -0.14 34.52
CA ILE A 124 -4.23 -0.96 35.74
C ILE A 124 -3.13 -2.03 35.67
N ASP A 125 -2.25 -2.05 36.67
CA ASP A 125 -1.18 -3.07 36.77
C ASP A 125 -1.73 -4.38 37.36
N THR A 126 -0.90 -5.42 37.40
CA THR A 126 -1.27 -6.76 37.90
C THR A 126 -1.63 -6.77 39.39
N ASP A 127 -1.20 -5.77 40.15
CA ASP A 127 -1.56 -5.58 41.56
C ASP A 127 -2.88 -4.80 41.77
N GLY A 128 -3.57 -4.44 40.68
CA GLY A 128 -4.81 -3.67 40.70
C GLY A 128 -4.62 -2.17 40.88
N THR A 129 -3.39 -1.67 41.03
CA THR A 129 -3.12 -0.24 41.16
C THR A 129 -3.08 0.47 39.80
N VAL A 130 -3.44 1.75 39.80
CA VAL A 130 -3.26 2.61 38.61
C VAL A 130 -1.79 3.00 38.51
N THR A 131 -1.17 2.61 37.40
CA THR A 131 0.20 2.98 37.02
C THR A 131 0.38 4.50 36.95
N LYS A 132 1.55 4.96 37.42
CA LYS A 132 1.93 6.37 37.51
C LYS A 132 3.29 6.58 36.88
N GLY A 133 3.43 7.60 36.05
CA GLY A 133 4.59 7.79 35.18
C GLY A 133 5.79 8.48 35.83
N GLY A 134 6.66 8.98 34.95
CA GLY A 134 7.98 9.53 35.24
C GLY A 134 8.01 10.94 35.81
N TYR A 135 6.88 11.64 35.91
CA TYR A 135 6.82 12.97 36.56
C TYR A 135 6.80 12.82 38.08
N SER A 136 7.68 11.98 38.59
CA SER A 136 7.77 11.52 39.96
C SER A 136 9.21 11.20 40.35
N THR A 137 9.50 11.16 41.65
CA THR A 137 10.87 10.99 42.17
C THR A 137 11.50 9.62 41.90
N HIS A 138 10.70 8.55 41.81
CA HIS A 138 11.18 7.19 41.58
C HIS A 138 10.08 6.29 40.98
N ILE A 139 10.50 5.20 40.36
CA ILE A 139 9.63 4.16 39.80
C ILE A 139 10.18 2.77 40.11
N VAL A 140 9.27 1.81 40.30
CA VAL A 140 9.56 0.38 40.47
C VAL A 140 8.94 -0.35 39.28
N VAL A 141 9.74 -1.11 38.55
CA VAL A 141 9.30 -1.88 37.38
C VAL A 141 9.96 -3.25 37.38
N HIS A 142 9.35 -4.22 36.70
CA HIS A 142 10.00 -5.51 36.50
C HIS A 142 11.23 -5.37 35.58
N GLU A 143 12.31 -6.12 35.84
CA GLU A 143 13.61 -5.98 35.15
C GLU A 143 13.51 -6.05 33.62
N ARG A 144 12.54 -6.82 33.11
CA ARG A 144 12.25 -6.98 31.68
C ARG A 144 11.92 -5.68 30.94
N TYR A 145 11.43 -4.67 31.65
CA TYR A 145 11.03 -3.36 31.08
C TYR A 145 11.98 -2.24 31.52
N CYS A 146 13.12 -2.63 32.08
CA CYS A 146 14.23 -1.77 32.41
C CYS A 146 15.30 -1.92 31.32
N PHE A 147 15.77 -0.82 30.77
CA PHE A 147 16.74 -0.83 29.66
C PHE A 147 18.06 -0.23 30.11
N LYS A 148 19.15 -0.95 29.92
CA LYS A 148 20.47 -0.48 30.33
C LYS A 148 20.93 0.65 29.42
N ILE A 149 21.29 1.78 30.02
CA ILE A 149 21.89 2.93 29.35
C ILE A 149 23.40 2.86 29.61
N PRO A 150 24.25 2.86 28.57
CA PRO A 150 25.70 2.85 28.77
C PRO A 150 26.21 4.06 29.56
N ASP A 151 27.19 3.87 30.45
CA ASP A 151 27.67 4.88 31.42
C ASP A 151 28.15 6.21 30.81
N GLY A 152 28.51 6.23 29.52
CA GLY A 152 28.90 7.44 28.79
C GLY A 152 27.80 8.13 28.00
N TYR A 153 26.57 7.61 28.00
CA TYR A 153 25.44 8.18 27.27
C TYR A 153 24.59 9.06 28.21
N PRO A 154 24.43 10.37 27.94
CA PRO A 154 23.73 11.27 28.87
C PRO A 154 22.26 10.86 29.09
N LEU A 155 21.82 10.82 30.35
CA LEU A 155 20.48 10.33 30.73
C LEU A 155 19.36 11.21 30.17
N GLU A 156 19.56 12.52 30.13
CA GLU A 156 18.65 13.48 29.52
C GLU A 156 18.49 13.27 28.01
N LYS A 157 19.53 12.74 27.35
CA LYS A 157 19.49 12.37 25.93
C LYS A 157 18.93 10.96 25.71
N ALA A 158 18.91 10.11 26.74
CA ALA A 158 18.39 8.74 26.66
C ALA A 158 16.87 8.70 26.79
N ALA A 159 16.32 9.54 27.67
CA ALA A 159 14.89 9.63 27.92
C ALA A 159 14.05 9.70 26.63
N PRO A 160 14.31 10.63 25.69
CA PRO A 160 13.53 10.72 24.45
C PRO A 160 13.61 9.50 23.51
N LEU A 161 14.65 8.68 23.63
CA LEU A 161 14.81 7.50 22.78
C LEU A 161 13.78 6.41 23.11
N LEU A 162 13.34 6.34 24.37
CA LEU A 162 12.48 5.29 24.91
C LEU A 162 11.03 5.34 24.39
N CYS A 163 10.67 6.40 23.65
CA CYS A 163 9.40 6.50 22.94
C CYS A 163 9.63 6.93 21.48
N ALA A 164 9.94 8.19 21.21
CA ALA A 164 10.07 8.62 19.81
C ALA A 164 11.23 7.96 19.05
N GLY A 165 12.37 7.73 19.71
CA GLY A 165 13.50 7.05 19.07
C GLY A 165 13.09 5.67 18.59
N ILE A 166 12.57 4.85 19.51
CA ILE A 166 12.16 3.49 19.18
C ILE A 166 11.01 3.47 18.17
N THR A 167 10.08 4.42 18.26
CA THR A 167 8.90 4.47 17.38
C THR A 167 9.27 4.57 15.90
N VAL A 168 10.36 5.29 15.56
CA VAL A 168 10.85 5.36 14.17
C VAL A 168 11.91 4.29 13.86
N TYR A 169 12.67 3.84 14.86
CA TYR A 169 13.68 2.79 14.69
C TYR A 169 13.06 1.43 14.35
N THR A 170 12.03 1.01 15.09
CA THR A 170 11.34 -0.28 14.89
C THR A 170 10.88 -0.51 13.45
N PRO A 171 10.10 0.38 12.81
CA PRO A 171 9.66 0.16 11.43
C PRO A 171 10.84 0.22 10.44
N MET A 172 11.87 1.04 10.70
CA MET A 172 13.06 1.04 9.85
C MET A 172 13.80 -0.30 9.89
N MET A 173 13.93 -0.92 11.07
CA MET A 173 14.53 -2.24 11.20
C MET A 173 13.66 -3.33 10.57
N ARG A 174 12.34 -3.31 10.82
CA ARG A 174 11.38 -4.29 10.28
C ARG A 174 11.42 -4.36 8.74
N TYR A 175 11.63 -3.22 8.08
CA TYR A 175 11.67 -3.12 6.63
C TYR A 175 13.10 -3.00 6.06
N ASN A 176 14.13 -3.39 6.83
CA ASN A 176 15.53 -3.42 6.40
C ASN A 176 16.04 -2.06 5.85
N MET A 177 15.63 -0.98 6.50
CA MET A 177 16.04 0.41 6.21
C MET A 177 17.24 0.85 7.04
N ASN A 178 18.10 -0.10 7.40
CA ASN A 178 19.41 0.10 7.99
C ASN A 178 20.55 -0.20 6.99
N GLN A 179 20.21 -0.40 5.71
CA GLN A 179 21.16 -0.71 4.64
C GLN A 179 21.62 0.58 3.91
N PRO A 180 22.94 0.85 3.80
CA PRO A 180 23.46 2.03 3.12
C PRO A 180 22.99 2.15 1.67
N GLY A 181 22.89 3.38 1.17
CA GLY A 181 22.55 3.68 -0.23
C GLY A 181 21.04 3.70 -0.53
N LYS A 182 20.18 3.24 0.38
CA LYS A 182 18.72 3.42 0.25
C LYS A 182 18.31 4.87 0.51
N SER A 183 17.10 5.22 0.05
CA SER A 183 16.51 6.55 0.18
C SER A 183 15.34 6.56 1.15
N LEU A 184 15.36 7.53 2.06
CA LEU A 184 14.39 7.73 3.14
C LEU A 184 13.66 9.06 2.95
N GLY A 185 12.33 9.05 2.96
CA GLY A 185 11.49 10.22 3.18
C GLY A 185 11.08 10.36 4.64
N VAL A 186 11.07 11.58 5.17
CA VAL A 186 10.55 11.87 6.52
C VAL A 186 9.48 12.95 6.40
N ILE A 187 8.21 12.61 6.68
CA ILE A 187 7.12 13.58 6.67
C ILE A 187 6.99 14.20 8.07
N GLY A 188 7.14 15.52 8.12
CA GLY A 188 7.09 16.28 9.36
C GLY A 188 8.40 16.22 10.13
N LEU A 189 8.99 17.38 10.41
CA LEU A 189 10.23 17.46 11.19
C LEU A 189 9.95 17.84 12.65
N GLY A 190 9.43 16.89 13.41
CA GLY A 190 9.12 17.04 14.84
C GLY A 190 9.97 16.15 15.76
N GLY A 191 9.42 15.81 16.93
CA GLY A 191 10.08 14.95 17.91
C GLY A 191 10.41 13.54 17.40
N LEU A 192 9.59 12.96 16.53
CA LEU A 192 9.89 11.68 15.87
C LEU A 192 10.71 11.89 14.59
N GLY A 193 10.31 12.85 13.74
CA GLY A 193 10.98 13.13 12.46
C GLY A 193 12.48 13.42 12.59
N HIS A 194 12.91 14.19 13.60
CA HIS A 194 14.34 14.47 13.78
C HIS A 194 15.15 13.20 14.12
N MET A 195 14.56 12.25 14.86
CA MET A 195 15.19 10.96 15.12
C MET A 195 15.25 10.11 13.86
N ALA A 196 14.20 10.11 13.03
CA ALA A 196 14.20 9.40 11.75
C ALA A 196 15.31 9.91 10.83
N VAL A 197 15.55 11.23 10.78
CA VAL A 197 16.67 11.82 10.04
C VAL A 197 18.01 11.33 10.60
N LYS A 198 18.23 11.46 11.91
CA LYS A 198 19.50 11.04 12.55
C LYS A 198 19.80 9.55 12.34
N PHE A 199 18.80 8.68 12.48
CA PHE A 199 18.95 7.25 12.17
C PHE A 199 19.25 7.02 10.70
N GLY A 200 18.48 7.62 9.79
CA GLY A 200 18.70 7.51 8.36
C GLY A 200 20.12 7.90 7.96
N LYS A 201 20.64 9.03 8.47
CA LYS A 201 22.02 9.44 8.22
C LYS A 201 23.04 8.47 8.83
N SER A 202 22.82 8.00 10.05
CA SER A 202 23.71 7.02 10.68
C SER A 202 23.74 5.66 9.98
N PHE A 203 22.68 5.27 9.27
CA PHE A 203 22.62 4.06 8.45
C PHE A 203 23.20 4.25 7.05
N GLY A 204 23.62 5.47 6.68
CA GLY A 204 24.13 5.77 5.34
C GLY A 204 23.03 5.90 4.28
N LEU A 205 21.83 6.34 4.69
CA LEU A 205 20.72 6.61 3.77
C LEU A 205 20.83 8.01 3.17
N LYS A 206 20.21 8.16 1.99
CA LYS A 206 19.88 9.47 1.41
C LYS A 206 18.52 9.92 1.96
N VAL A 207 18.51 10.96 2.81
CA VAL A 207 17.36 11.42 3.57
C VAL A 207 16.77 12.68 2.95
N THR A 208 15.49 12.63 2.61
CA THR A 208 14.67 13.77 2.19
C THR A 208 13.65 14.09 3.26
N VAL A 209 13.63 15.34 3.73
CA VAL A 209 12.61 15.83 4.67
C VAL A 209 11.50 16.53 3.90
N PHE A 210 10.25 16.19 4.22
CA PHE A 210 9.05 16.86 3.71
C PHE A 210 8.45 17.74 4.79
N SER A 211 8.20 19.00 4.44
CA SER A 211 7.64 20.02 5.32
C SER A 211 6.55 20.83 4.61
N THR A 212 5.68 21.46 5.39
CA THR A 212 4.69 22.41 4.89
C THR A 212 5.21 23.86 4.83
N SER A 213 6.37 24.11 5.44
CA SER A 213 7.02 25.44 5.49
C SER A 213 8.54 25.34 5.44
N GLU A 214 9.17 26.46 5.06
CA GLU A 214 10.63 26.60 4.96
C GLU A 214 11.35 26.73 6.31
N SER A 215 10.61 27.01 7.38
CA SER A 215 11.17 27.37 8.70
C SER A 215 12.12 26.34 9.31
N LYS A 216 12.03 25.07 8.88
CA LYS A 216 12.88 23.97 9.37
C LYS A 216 13.94 23.51 8.37
N ARG A 217 14.13 24.21 7.24
CA ARG A 217 15.12 23.83 6.22
C ARG A 217 16.54 23.82 6.80
N ASP A 218 16.94 24.91 7.43
CA ASP A 218 18.31 25.05 7.93
C ASP A 218 18.62 24.01 9.00
N GLU A 219 17.67 23.73 9.88
CA GLU A 219 17.84 22.67 10.88
C GLU A 219 17.87 21.28 10.24
N ALA A 220 17.01 21.00 9.25
CA ALA A 220 17.03 19.73 8.55
C ALA A 220 18.37 19.46 7.85
N ILE A 221 18.88 20.45 7.12
CA ILE A 221 20.09 20.31 6.30
C ILE A 221 21.36 20.43 7.16
N ASN A 222 21.50 21.52 7.92
CA ASN A 222 22.76 21.87 8.58
C ASN A 222 22.92 21.26 9.97
N LEU A 223 21.82 21.13 10.74
CA LEU A 223 21.87 20.55 12.09
C LEU A 223 21.69 19.02 12.06
N LEU A 224 20.72 18.52 11.30
CA LEU A 224 20.39 17.09 11.28
C LEU A 224 21.06 16.32 10.13
N GLY A 225 21.57 17.00 9.11
CA GLY A 225 22.32 16.40 8.01
C GLY A 225 21.45 15.74 6.93
N ALA A 226 20.18 16.12 6.78
CA ALA A 226 19.34 15.67 5.67
C ALA A 226 19.95 16.10 4.32
N ASP A 227 19.81 15.27 3.30
CA ASP A 227 20.36 15.54 1.97
C ASP A 227 19.46 16.47 1.15
N ASN A 228 18.15 16.40 1.38
CA ASN A 228 17.15 17.21 0.69
C ASN A 228 16.08 17.71 1.65
N PHE A 229 15.50 18.87 1.31
CA PHE A 229 14.33 19.42 1.99
C PHE A 229 13.32 19.93 0.96
N VAL A 230 12.11 19.37 1.02
CA VAL A 230 11.04 19.58 0.04
C VAL A 230 9.81 20.16 0.72
N ILE A 231 9.25 21.20 0.10
CA ILE A 231 7.96 21.74 0.50
C ILE A 231 6.87 20.93 -0.18
N SER A 232 6.01 20.28 0.60
CA SER A 232 5.03 19.32 0.09
C SER A 232 3.96 19.94 -0.82
N SER A 233 3.71 21.24 -0.71
CA SER A 233 2.84 21.99 -1.63
C SER A 233 3.53 22.39 -2.95
N ASN A 234 4.85 22.22 -3.08
CA ASN A 234 5.58 22.47 -4.31
C ASN A 234 5.48 21.24 -5.23
N ILE A 235 4.58 21.33 -6.21
CA ILE A 235 4.27 20.24 -7.14
C ILE A 235 5.50 19.82 -7.95
N GLN A 236 6.33 20.76 -8.40
CA GLN A 236 7.51 20.46 -9.21
C GLN A 236 8.56 19.68 -8.41
N GLN A 237 8.79 20.06 -7.15
CA GLN A 237 9.70 19.32 -6.27
C GLN A 237 9.18 17.91 -5.98
N MET A 238 7.89 17.77 -5.69
CA MET A 238 7.26 16.46 -5.45
C MET A 238 7.35 15.56 -6.69
N GLU A 239 7.02 16.06 -7.88
CA GLU A 239 7.07 15.28 -9.12
C GLU A 239 8.50 14.83 -9.46
N SER A 240 9.52 15.64 -9.15
CA SER A 240 10.93 15.27 -9.35
C SER A 240 11.40 14.06 -8.52
N LEU A 241 10.65 13.71 -7.47
CA LEU A 241 10.95 12.60 -6.56
C LEU A 241 10.07 11.37 -6.79
N LYS A 242 9.23 11.36 -7.82
CA LYS A 242 8.36 10.23 -8.14
C LYS A 242 9.18 8.95 -8.33
N ASN A 243 8.73 7.86 -7.70
CA ASN A 243 9.41 6.56 -7.72
C ASN A 243 10.91 6.59 -7.30
N SER A 244 11.30 7.47 -6.37
CA SER A 244 12.70 7.62 -5.95
C SER A 244 13.01 7.12 -4.54
N LEU A 245 12.00 6.97 -3.68
CA LEU A 245 12.16 6.64 -2.27
C LEU A 245 11.95 5.15 -2.00
N HIS A 246 12.84 4.53 -1.22
CA HIS A 246 12.62 3.14 -0.79
C HIS A 246 11.65 3.08 0.39
N PHE A 247 11.69 4.09 1.25
CA PHE A 247 10.91 4.14 2.48
C PHE A 247 10.50 5.54 2.84
N ILE A 248 9.33 5.69 3.46
CA ILE A 248 8.86 6.94 4.07
C ILE A 248 8.47 6.64 5.51
N VAL A 249 8.91 7.47 6.45
CA VAL A 249 8.35 7.51 7.81
C VAL A 249 7.45 8.74 7.93
N ASP A 250 6.18 8.51 8.21
CA ASP A 250 5.19 9.55 8.42
C ASP A 250 5.06 9.88 9.90
N THR A 251 5.55 11.07 10.27
CA THR A 251 5.53 11.60 11.63
C THR A 251 4.70 12.88 11.74
N ALA A 252 3.84 13.16 10.76
CA ALA A 252 3.04 14.37 10.73
C ALA A 252 2.13 14.48 11.96
N ALA A 253 1.96 15.69 12.49
CA ALA A 253 1.16 15.94 13.68
C ALA A 253 -0.35 16.10 13.41
N GLY A 254 -0.82 15.81 12.19
CA GLY A 254 -2.22 16.00 11.80
C GLY A 254 -2.52 15.46 10.41
N ASP A 255 -3.76 15.68 9.98
CA ASP A 255 -4.30 15.14 8.73
C ASP A 255 -3.60 15.73 7.50
N HIS A 256 -3.36 14.87 6.52
CA HIS A 256 -2.73 15.21 5.26
C HIS A 256 -3.03 14.15 4.19
N PRO A 257 -2.91 14.46 2.89
CA PRO A 257 -3.14 13.49 1.83
C PRO A 257 -1.99 12.49 1.73
N PHE A 258 -2.30 11.20 1.59
CA PHE A 258 -1.31 10.11 1.51
C PHE A 258 -0.82 9.85 0.08
N ASP A 259 -1.73 9.93 -0.91
CA ASP A 259 -1.44 9.60 -2.31
C ASP A 259 -0.23 10.36 -2.90
N PRO A 260 -0.03 11.67 -2.66
CA PRO A 260 1.15 12.38 -3.15
C PRO A 260 2.46 11.76 -2.66
N TYR A 261 2.52 11.34 -1.39
CA TYR A 261 3.73 10.73 -0.81
C TYR A 261 3.93 9.28 -1.25
N LEU A 262 2.84 8.50 -1.33
CA LEU A 262 2.91 7.15 -1.87
C LEU A 262 3.47 7.14 -3.29
N SER A 263 3.14 8.14 -4.11
CA SER A 263 3.66 8.26 -5.48
C SER A 263 5.20 8.41 -5.56
N LEU A 264 5.84 8.87 -4.48
CA LEU A 264 7.29 9.04 -4.40
C LEU A 264 8.03 7.73 -4.15
N LEU A 265 7.34 6.71 -3.66
CA LEU A 265 7.94 5.42 -3.37
C LEU A 265 8.25 4.66 -4.67
N LYS A 266 9.44 4.05 -4.71
CA LYS A 266 9.83 3.02 -5.67
C LYS A 266 8.84 1.85 -5.66
N VAL A 267 8.97 0.99 -6.67
CA VAL A 267 8.28 -0.31 -6.70
C VAL A 267 8.62 -1.09 -5.44
N GLY A 268 7.61 -1.61 -4.75
CA GLY A 268 7.79 -2.33 -3.48
C GLY A 268 8.11 -1.45 -2.26
N GLY A 269 8.15 -0.12 -2.43
CA GLY A 269 8.45 0.81 -1.33
C GLY A 269 7.38 0.82 -0.23
N VAL A 270 7.79 1.23 0.97
CA VAL A 270 6.95 1.20 2.17
C VAL A 270 6.80 2.58 2.79
N MET A 271 5.57 2.96 3.14
CA MET A 271 5.27 4.11 3.99
C MET A 271 4.89 3.59 5.37
N ALA A 272 5.74 3.85 6.37
CA ALA A 272 5.48 3.56 7.76
C ALA A 272 4.76 4.74 8.44
N VAL A 273 3.52 4.52 8.82
CA VAL A 273 2.69 5.45 9.59
C VAL A 273 2.99 5.24 11.07
N VAL A 274 3.50 6.28 11.72
CA VAL A 274 3.70 6.31 13.18
C VAL A 274 2.90 7.44 13.85
N CYS A 275 2.21 8.24 13.05
CA CYS A 275 1.26 9.26 13.48
C CYS A 275 -0.17 8.71 13.58
N PHE A 276 -1.08 9.51 14.13
CA PHE A 276 -2.50 9.18 14.29
C PHE A 276 -3.36 10.29 13.66
N PRO A 277 -3.46 10.37 12.32
CA PRO A 277 -4.46 11.22 11.66
C PRO A 277 -5.88 10.76 12.01
N SER A 278 -6.90 11.54 11.66
CA SER A 278 -8.29 11.15 11.86
C SER A 278 -8.68 9.96 10.98
N GLU A 279 -8.22 9.94 9.74
CA GLU A 279 -8.49 8.89 8.76
C GLU A 279 -7.36 8.81 7.73
N ILE A 280 -7.05 7.59 7.26
CA ILE A 280 -6.16 7.39 6.11
C ILE A 280 -7.02 7.13 4.88
N LYS A 281 -6.82 7.95 3.83
CA LYS A 281 -7.44 7.80 2.52
C LYS A 281 -6.40 7.62 1.45
N VAL A 282 -6.54 6.55 0.67
CA VAL A 282 -5.62 6.23 -0.43
C VAL A 282 -6.36 5.66 -1.62
N HIS A 283 -5.93 6.08 -2.82
CA HIS A 283 -6.39 5.50 -4.06
C HIS A 283 -5.69 4.15 -4.30
N PRO A 284 -6.42 3.05 -4.56
CA PRO A 284 -5.82 1.71 -4.62
C PRO A 284 -4.76 1.55 -5.70
N ALA A 285 -4.85 2.29 -6.80
CA ALA A 285 -3.83 2.27 -7.85
C ALA A 285 -2.43 2.69 -7.33
N ASN A 286 -2.35 3.56 -6.32
CA ASN A 286 -1.05 3.92 -5.72
C ASN A 286 -0.40 2.75 -5.00
N LEU A 287 -1.18 1.82 -4.44
CA LEU A 287 -0.67 0.60 -3.84
C LEU A 287 -0.44 -0.47 -4.92
N ASN A 288 -1.44 -0.78 -5.75
CA ASN A 288 -1.39 -1.91 -6.68
C ASN A 288 -0.31 -1.75 -7.76
N LEU A 289 -0.29 -0.62 -8.47
CA LEU A 289 0.59 -0.42 -9.63
C LEU A 289 2.07 -0.28 -9.24
N GLY A 290 2.33 0.30 -8.07
CA GLY A 290 3.68 0.42 -7.51
C GLY A 290 4.06 -0.76 -6.60
N ALA A 291 3.17 -1.73 -6.40
CA ALA A 291 3.37 -2.80 -5.45
C ALA A 291 3.71 -2.27 -4.02
N ARG A 292 3.18 -1.11 -3.64
CA ARG A 292 3.58 -0.36 -2.45
C ARG A 292 2.84 -0.84 -1.21
N THR A 293 3.41 -0.51 -0.05
CA THR A 293 2.86 -0.91 1.25
C THR A 293 2.67 0.30 2.15
N LEU A 294 1.49 0.38 2.77
CA LEU A 294 1.20 1.23 3.91
C LEU A 294 1.26 0.36 5.16
N ALA A 295 2.12 0.71 6.12
CA ALA A 295 2.36 -0.09 7.32
C ALA A 295 2.24 0.76 8.57
N GLY A 296 1.57 0.26 9.60
CA GLY A 296 1.52 0.93 10.90
C GLY A 296 2.66 0.48 11.80
N SER A 297 3.09 1.36 12.70
CA SER A 297 4.00 1.02 13.79
C SER A 297 3.74 1.88 15.02
N VAL A 298 3.93 1.28 16.20
CA VAL A 298 3.80 1.97 17.48
C VAL A 298 4.90 1.49 18.42
N THR A 299 5.74 2.41 18.91
CA THR A 299 6.82 2.11 19.88
C THR A 299 7.75 0.99 19.39
N GLY A 300 8.17 0.08 20.26
CA GLY A 300 8.93 -1.12 19.89
C GLY A 300 8.98 -2.13 21.01
N GLY A 301 9.42 -3.34 20.65
CA GLY A 301 9.63 -4.44 21.57
C GLY A 301 10.83 -4.23 22.50
N THR A 302 10.92 -5.00 23.59
CA THR A 302 12.00 -4.82 24.59
C THR A 302 13.39 -5.00 23.98
N LYS A 303 13.54 -5.98 23.08
CA LYS A 303 14.78 -6.22 22.33
C LYS A 303 15.15 -5.01 21.46
N ASP A 304 14.21 -4.51 20.66
CA ASP A 304 14.46 -3.38 19.75
C ASP A 304 14.84 -2.11 20.53
N ILE A 305 14.22 -1.87 21.70
CA ILE A 305 14.57 -0.74 22.57
C ILE A 305 16.02 -0.84 23.04
N GLN A 306 16.43 -2.01 23.56
CA GLN A 306 17.80 -2.19 24.04
C GLN A 306 18.83 -2.09 22.90
N GLU A 307 18.54 -2.67 21.73
CA GLU A 307 19.38 -2.56 20.54
C GLU A 307 19.53 -1.11 20.08
N MET A 308 18.43 -0.35 20.03
CA MET A 308 18.45 1.06 19.66
C MET A 308 19.26 1.90 20.65
N ILE A 309 19.12 1.70 21.97
CA ILE A 309 19.93 2.43 22.97
C ILE A 309 21.41 2.16 22.76
N ASN A 310 21.78 0.89 22.59
CA ASN A 310 23.16 0.49 22.35
C ASN A 310 23.70 1.10 21.05
N PHE A 311 22.89 1.10 19.99
CA PHE A 311 23.22 1.71 18.71
C PHE A 311 23.45 3.23 18.85
N CYS A 312 22.53 3.95 19.50
CA CYS A 312 22.66 5.38 19.76
C CYS A 312 23.93 5.70 20.55
N ALA A 313 24.25 4.89 21.57
CA ALA A 313 25.47 5.08 22.35
C ALA A 313 26.74 4.85 21.52
N ALA A 314 26.79 3.77 20.75
CA ALA A 314 27.92 3.43 19.90
C ALA A 314 28.16 4.47 18.79
N LYS A 315 27.07 5.02 18.23
CA LYS A 315 27.13 6.01 17.14
C LYS A 315 27.05 7.46 17.61
N ARG A 316 26.96 7.70 18.92
CA ARG A 316 26.79 9.03 19.54
C ARG A 316 25.61 9.81 18.93
N ILE A 317 24.49 9.12 18.73
CA ILE A 317 23.26 9.73 18.21
C ILE A 317 22.49 10.30 19.38
N PHE A 318 22.36 11.62 19.44
CA PHE A 318 21.65 12.32 20.50
C PHE A 318 20.41 13.04 19.97
N PRO A 319 19.27 12.96 20.67
CA PRO A 319 18.13 13.84 20.43
C PRO A 319 18.49 15.30 20.69
N GLU A 320 17.86 16.22 19.95
CA GLU A 320 17.89 17.64 20.29
C GLU A 320 16.82 17.91 21.37
N ILE A 321 17.22 18.56 22.47
CA ILE A 321 16.36 18.73 23.65
C ILE A 321 16.43 20.13 24.23
N GLU A 322 15.33 20.57 24.83
CA GLU A 322 15.23 21.66 25.80
C GLU A 322 15.05 21.06 27.20
N ILE A 323 15.98 21.33 28.11
CA ILE A 323 15.86 20.89 29.51
C ILE A 323 15.00 21.90 30.28
N ILE A 324 13.99 21.41 30.99
CA ILE A 324 13.08 22.22 31.81
C ILE A 324 13.02 21.70 33.25
N LYS A 325 12.61 22.57 34.16
CA LYS A 325 12.20 22.17 35.52
C LYS A 325 10.73 21.75 35.53
N LEU A 326 10.36 20.92 36.50
CA LEU A 326 9.01 20.35 36.60
C LEU A 326 7.94 21.41 36.85
N ASP A 327 8.27 22.54 37.48
CA ASP A 327 7.36 23.67 37.67
C ASP A 327 6.97 24.38 36.35
N TYR A 328 7.79 24.27 35.31
CA TYR A 328 7.52 24.78 33.97
C TYR A 328 6.63 23.84 33.12
N ILE A 329 6.28 22.65 33.61
CA ILE A 329 5.66 21.60 32.78
C ILE A 329 4.33 22.02 32.12
N ASN A 330 3.49 22.78 32.83
CA ASN A 330 2.23 23.24 32.26
C ASN A 330 2.44 24.19 31.07
N GLU A 331 3.49 25.00 31.12
CA GLU A 331 3.86 25.87 30.00
C GLU A 331 4.48 25.06 28.85
N ALA A 332 5.34 24.10 29.17
CA ALA A 332 5.90 23.18 28.17
C ALA A 332 4.82 22.40 27.41
N LEU A 333 3.76 21.92 28.08
CA LEU A 333 2.63 21.25 27.42
C LEU A 333 1.87 22.19 26.47
N LYS A 334 1.69 23.47 26.82
CA LYS A 334 1.11 24.47 25.91
C LYS A 334 2.00 24.72 24.70
N ARG A 335 3.31 24.85 24.92
CA ARG A 335 4.30 25.02 23.85
C ARG A 335 4.30 23.82 22.89
N ILE A 336 4.18 22.58 23.40
CA ILE A 336 4.01 21.38 22.56
C ILE A 336 2.74 21.47 21.70
N ILE A 337 1.59 21.85 22.27
CA ILE A 337 0.34 22.03 21.53
C ILE A 337 0.52 23.06 20.41
N ASN A 338 1.23 24.15 20.70
CA ASN A 338 1.53 25.23 19.77
C ASN A 338 2.70 24.93 18.81
N ARG A 339 3.29 23.72 18.90
CA ARG A 339 4.45 23.28 18.10
C ARG A 339 5.71 24.16 18.30
N ASP A 340 5.78 24.86 19.42
CA ASP A 340 6.90 25.71 19.85
C ASP A 340 7.89 24.92 20.72
N VAL A 341 8.60 23.99 20.09
CA VAL A 341 9.64 23.20 20.75
C VAL A 341 10.74 22.87 19.77
N LYS A 342 12.00 22.98 20.22
CA LYS A 342 13.18 22.47 19.51
C LYS A 342 13.24 20.96 19.65
N TYR A 343 12.32 20.31 18.93
CA TYR A 343 12.12 18.86 18.84
C TYR A 343 11.62 18.18 20.11
N ARG A 344 12.28 18.36 21.26
CA ARG A 344 11.88 17.71 22.53
C ARG A 344 12.09 18.56 23.76
N PHE A 345 11.23 18.35 24.75
CA PHE A 345 11.49 18.72 26.13
C PHE A 345 11.92 17.51 26.95
N VAL A 346 12.79 17.77 27.92
CA VAL A 346 13.17 16.82 28.96
C VAL A 346 13.13 17.52 30.31
N ILE A 347 12.41 16.94 31.25
CA ILE A 347 12.33 17.44 32.62
C ILE A 347 13.52 16.93 33.40
N ASP A 348 14.26 17.85 34.03
CA ASP A 348 15.26 17.55 35.06
C ASP A 348 14.53 17.28 36.40
N ILE A 349 14.07 16.05 36.55
CA ILE A 349 13.28 15.60 37.70
C ILE A 349 14.08 15.71 38.99
N GLU A 350 15.33 15.26 38.98
CA GLU A 350 16.16 15.23 40.17
C GLU A 350 16.30 16.61 40.82
N ASN A 351 16.62 17.62 40.02
CA ASN A 351 16.85 18.95 40.57
C ASN A 351 15.56 19.74 40.74
N SER A 352 14.42 19.29 40.20
CA SER A 352 13.12 19.94 40.42
C SER A 352 12.56 19.69 41.83
N PHE A 353 12.98 18.61 42.49
CA PHE A 353 12.57 18.30 43.86
C PHE A 353 13.61 18.69 44.93
N LYS A 354 14.73 19.30 44.52
CA LYS A 354 15.70 19.88 45.45
C LYS A 354 15.21 21.28 45.89
N PRO A 355 15.34 21.65 47.17
CA PRO A 355 15.09 23.02 47.61
C PRO A 355 16.03 23.97 46.86
N SER A 356 15.51 25.05 46.29
CA SER A 356 16.35 26.08 45.67
C SER A 356 17.28 26.67 46.73
N ARG A 357 18.61 26.58 46.49
CA ARG A 357 19.56 27.36 47.30
C ARG A 357 19.30 28.83 46.97
N SER A 358 18.84 29.59 47.95
CA SER A 358 18.73 31.05 47.85
C SER A 358 20.12 31.64 47.63
N LEU A 359 20.47 31.89 46.38
CA LEU A 359 21.60 32.75 46.04
C LEU A 359 21.18 34.17 46.38
N HIS A 360 21.62 34.65 47.54
CA HIS A 360 21.64 36.07 47.86
C HIS A 360 22.29 36.82 46.69
N HIS A 361 21.47 37.58 45.95
CA HIS A 361 21.94 38.53 44.96
C HIS A 361 22.64 39.69 45.69
N CYS A 362 23.96 39.63 45.78
CA CYS A 362 24.77 40.85 45.84
C CYS A 362 24.76 41.44 44.43
N GLY A 363 23.94 42.48 44.22
CA GLY A 363 23.96 43.27 42.99
C GLY A 363 25.24 44.11 42.91
N PRO A 364 25.87 44.27 41.73
CA PRO A 364 26.87 45.31 41.54
C PRO A 364 26.18 46.64 41.21
N GLN A 365 26.50 47.65 42.01
CA GLN A 365 26.28 49.06 41.69
C GLN A 365 27.16 49.46 40.50
N LEU A 366 26.58 50.09 39.47
CA LEU A 366 27.31 50.93 38.53
C LEU A 366 26.50 52.22 38.30
N GLY A 367 27.09 53.33 38.74
CA GLY A 367 26.64 54.70 38.48
C GLY A 367 27.05 55.21 37.10
N PRO A 368 26.57 56.39 36.71
CA PRO A 368 26.33 56.77 35.32
C PRO A 368 27.48 57.59 34.73
N ASN A 369 27.75 57.45 33.42
CA ASN A 369 28.12 58.58 32.59
C ASN A 369 28.17 58.30 31.07
N GLN A 370 27.70 59.33 30.36
CA GLN A 370 27.97 59.75 28.98
C GLN A 370 27.04 59.31 27.83
N SER A 371 26.63 60.37 27.14
CA SER A 371 25.62 60.57 26.11
C SER A 371 26.29 61.08 24.82
N SER A 372 25.51 61.08 23.72
CA SER A 372 25.72 61.76 22.41
C SER A 372 26.79 61.14 21.48
N TRP A 373 26.59 60.95 20.16
CA TRP A 373 26.06 61.85 19.13
C TRP A 373 25.43 61.15 17.90
N LEU A 374 24.71 61.97 17.12
CA LEU A 374 23.89 61.73 15.93
C LEU A 374 24.64 61.46 14.60
N ARG A 375 23.92 60.79 13.68
CA ARG A 375 23.83 60.92 12.19
C ARG A 375 25.13 61.01 11.37
N HIS A 376 25.23 60.19 10.31
CA HIS A 376 25.24 60.65 8.90
C HIS A 376 25.08 59.48 7.90
N VAL A 377 24.29 59.75 6.86
CA VAL A 377 24.11 58.97 5.63
C VAL A 377 25.06 59.55 4.56
N PRO A 378 25.47 58.77 3.55
CA PRO A 378 25.49 59.35 2.21
C PRO A 378 24.79 58.48 1.16
N SER A 379 23.96 59.17 0.40
CA SER A 379 23.40 58.84 -0.90
C SER A 379 24.47 58.78 -2.00
N TYR A 380 24.26 57.94 -3.02
CA TYR A 380 24.58 58.30 -4.40
C TYR A 380 23.47 57.80 -5.33
N SER A 381 23.04 58.71 -6.19
CA SER A 381 22.06 58.56 -7.26
C SER A 381 22.68 59.12 -8.56
N SER A 382 21.93 58.92 -9.66
CA SER A 382 22.10 59.41 -11.03
C SER A 382 22.89 58.52 -12.00
N CYS A 383 22.62 58.50 -13.31
CA CYS A 383 21.41 58.50 -14.15
C CYS A 383 21.88 58.69 -15.61
N GLY A 384 21.39 57.86 -16.53
CA GLY A 384 21.11 58.21 -17.94
C GLY A 384 22.23 57.99 -18.99
N PRO A 385 21.92 58.02 -20.31
CA PRO A 385 20.63 57.71 -20.94
C PRO A 385 20.68 57.04 -22.36
N LEU A 386 19.50 56.55 -22.77
CA LEU A 386 18.81 56.63 -24.09
C LEU A 386 19.33 56.00 -25.41
N ALA A 387 18.40 55.20 -25.99
CA ALA A 387 17.87 55.24 -27.38
C ALA A 387 18.73 54.65 -28.53
N SER A 388 18.21 54.16 -29.66
CA SER A 388 16.90 53.69 -30.15
C SER A 388 17.10 53.22 -31.63
N THR A 389 16.03 52.74 -32.27
CA THR A 389 15.81 52.41 -33.72
C THR A 389 16.19 50.99 -34.16
N LEU A 390 15.25 50.07 -34.49
CA LEU A 390 14.19 49.98 -35.54
C LEU A 390 14.73 49.77 -36.97
N SER A 391 14.49 48.60 -37.57
CA SER A 391 13.40 48.38 -38.55
C SER A 391 13.68 47.25 -39.57
N GLY A 392 12.62 46.47 -39.89
CA GLY A 392 12.19 46.23 -41.28
C GLY A 392 12.63 44.94 -42.00
N GLY A 393 11.63 44.19 -42.51
CA GLY A 393 11.79 43.39 -43.73
C GLY A 393 11.05 42.04 -43.77
N LYS A 394 9.87 42.00 -44.44
CA LYS A 394 9.11 40.79 -44.81
C LYS A 394 9.32 40.42 -46.29
N ALA A 395 9.01 39.14 -46.58
CA ALA A 395 8.47 38.54 -47.82
C ALA A 395 9.46 38.11 -48.93
N ALA A 396 9.36 36.84 -49.38
CA ALA A 396 8.55 36.42 -50.54
C ALA A 396 8.84 34.96 -50.97
N ARG A 397 7.83 34.34 -51.59
CA ARG A 397 7.81 33.01 -52.21
C ARG A 397 8.72 32.91 -53.44
N ALA A 398 9.22 31.71 -53.73
CA ALA A 398 9.57 31.28 -55.09
C ALA A 398 8.98 29.90 -55.38
N VAL A 399 8.19 29.87 -56.46
CA VAL A 399 7.62 28.72 -57.14
C VAL A 399 8.62 28.28 -58.20
N VAL A 400 8.87 26.97 -58.35
CA VAL A 400 9.54 26.41 -59.52
C VAL A 400 8.65 25.32 -60.10
N VAL A 401 8.26 25.52 -61.36
CA VAL A 401 7.58 24.57 -62.25
C VAL A 401 8.54 24.23 -63.38
N PHE A 402 8.62 22.95 -63.77
CA PHE A 402 9.02 22.49 -65.10
C PHE A 402 8.39 21.09 -65.37
N PRO A 403 8.25 20.63 -66.63
CA PRO A 403 6.96 20.21 -67.18
C PRO A 403 6.82 18.70 -67.48
N PHE A 404 5.59 18.35 -67.86
CA PHE A 404 5.05 17.12 -68.45
C PHE A 404 6.01 16.18 -69.20
N SER A 405 5.82 14.86 -69.00
CA SER A 405 5.48 13.96 -70.11
C SER A 405 4.73 12.71 -69.64
N ASN A 406 3.61 12.43 -70.29
CA ASN A 406 2.81 11.20 -70.19
C ASN A 406 3.56 10.02 -70.80
N ARG A 407 3.43 8.83 -70.19
CA ARG A 407 3.20 7.58 -70.93
C ARG A 407 2.46 6.58 -70.05
N VAL A 408 1.20 6.40 -70.39
CA VAL A 408 0.34 5.28 -69.97
C VAL A 408 0.84 4.02 -70.67
N CYS A 409 1.09 2.96 -69.92
CA CYS A 409 1.09 1.60 -70.46
C CYS A 409 0.19 0.78 -69.55
N ALA A 410 -1.03 0.53 -70.02
CA ALA A 410 -1.99 -0.34 -69.38
C ALA A 410 -1.59 -1.78 -69.67
N ILE A 411 -1.18 -2.52 -68.64
CA ILE A 411 -1.22 -3.98 -68.62
C ILE A 411 -2.32 -4.34 -67.63
N THR A 412 -3.52 -4.58 -68.16
CA THR A 412 -4.62 -5.19 -67.41
C THR A 412 -4.32 -6.67 -67.22
N GLY A 413 -3.63 -7.00 -66.13
CA GLY A 413 -3.63 -8.34 -65.55
C GLY A 413 -4.58 -8.35 -64.36
N MET A 414 -5.60 -9.19 -64.40
CA MET A 414 -6.52 -9.41 -63.29
C MET A 414 -5.74 -9.88 -62.05
N ALA A 415 -5.59 -9.02 -61.05
CA ALA A 415 -5.22 -9.44 -59.71
C ALA A 415 -6.51 -9.66 -58.92
N VAL A 416 -6.88 -10.93 -58.78
CA VAL A 416 -7.73 -11.35 -57.67
C VAL A 416 -6.95 -10.97 -56.40
N GLU A 417 -7.39 -9.96 -55.66
CA GLU A 417 -6.87 -9.65 -54.33
C GLU A 417 -7.01 -10.90 -53.47
N ARG A 418 -5.91 -11.64 -53.28
CA ARG A 418 -5.84 -12.65 -52.25
C ARG A 418 -5.88 -11.92 -50.92
N ASP A 419 -6.86 -12.26 -50.09
CA ASP A 419 -6.99 -11.82 -48.71
C ASP A 419 -5.63 -11.97 -47.99
N SER A 420 -4.93 -10.85 -47.81
CA SER A 420 -3.52 -10.79 -47.38
C SER A 420 -3.35 -10.87 -45.87
N ALA A 421 -4.44 -11.03 -45.13
CA ALA A 421 -4.44 -11.11 -43.68
C ALA A 421 -4.04 -12.50 -43.17
N ASN A 422 -2.93 -12.59 -42.44
CA ASN A 422 -2.41 -13.84 -41.91
C ASN A 422 -3.00 -14.26 -40.55
N CYS A 423 -3.80 -13.41 -39.90
CA CYS A 423 -4.35 -13.67 -38.57
C CYS A 423 -5.87 -13.44 -38.51
N ARG A 424 -6.61 -14.47 -38.09
CA ARG A 424 -8.05 -14.40 -37.78
C ARG A 424 -8.25 -14.07 -36.31
N ALA A 425 -9.23 -13.23 -35.98
CA ALA A 425 -9.47 -12.76 -34.63
C ALA A 425 -10.91 -12.28 -34.41
N TRP A 426 -11.22 -11.90 -33.18
CA TRP A 426 -12.42 -11.16 -32.80
C TRP A 426 -12.02 -9.82 -32.17
N ALA A 427 -12.63 -8.73 -32.62
CA ALA A 427 -12.27 -7.38 -32.20
C ALA A 427 -13.50 -6.55 -31.85
N ALA A 428 -13.33 -5.65 -30.87
CA ALA A 428 -14.23 -4.54 -30.65
C ALA A 428 -13.79 -3.38 -31.56
N ARG A 429 -14.74 -2.61 -32.09
CA ARG A 429 -14.47 -1.47 -32.97
C ARG A 429 -14.81 -0.13 -32.33
N ASP A 430 -15.49 -0.15 -31.20
CA ASP A 430 -15.97 1.01 -30.48
C ASP A 430 -16.27 0.67 -29.00
N PRO A 431 -16.60 1.68 -28.16
CA PRO A 431 -16.89 1.50 -26.74
C PRO A 431 -18.14 0.67 -26.38
N SER A 432 -18.93 0.17 -27.33
CA SER A 432 -19.97 -0.83 -27.02
C SER A 432 -19.35 -2.12 -26.47
N GLY A 433 -18.09 -2.39 -26.83
CA GLY A 433 -17.37 -3.59 -26.46
C GLY A 433 -17.87 -4.86 -27.13
N ILE A 434 -18.72 -4.75 -28.16
CA ILE A 434 -19.20 -5.89 -28.94
C ILE A 434 -18.04 -6.41 -29.80
N LEU A 435 -17.69 -7.67 -29.59
CA LEU A 435 -16.68 -8.39 -30.37
C LEU A 435 -17.31 -9.00 -31.62
N SER A 436 -16.64 -8.87 -32.75
CA SER A 436 -17.04 -9.48 -34.03
C SER A 436 -15.81 -9.96 -34.81
N PRO A 437 -15.97 -10.87 -35.80
CA PRO A 437 -14.87 -11.35 -36.61
C PRO A 437 -14.03 -10.22 -37.24
N TYR A 438 -12.72 -10.40 -37.20
CA TYR A 438 -11.72 -9.45 -37.64
C TYR A 438 -10.50 -10.18 -38.22
N LYS A 439 -9.85 -9.57 -39.19
CA LYS A 439 -8.64 -10.08 -39.84
C LYS A 439 -7.56 -9.00 -39.81
N PHE A 440 -6.33 -9.39 -39.51
CA PHE A 440 -5.17 -8.49 -39.53
C PHE A 440 -3.88 -9.25 -39.79
N ASN A 441 -2.78 -8.51 -39.93
CA ASN A 441 -1.45 -9.08 -40.09
C ASN A 441 -0.63 -8.97 -38.80
N ARG A 442 0.01 -10.08 -38.41
CA ARG A 442 1.11 -10.07 -37.44
C ARG A 442 2.44 -10.00 -38.18
N ARG A 443 3.43 -9.40 -37.50
CA ARG A 443 4.81 -9.35 -37.95
C ARG A 443 5.40 -10.76 -38.12
N THR A 444 6.43 -10.88 -38.96
CA THR A 444 7.22 -12.10 -39.08
C THR A 444 7.99 -12.39 -37.79
N VAL A 445 8.41 -13.65 -37.62
CA VAL A 445 9.25 -14.07 -36.50
C VAL A 445 10.64 -13.47 -36.67
N GLY A 446 11.04 -12.60 -35.73
CA GLY A 446 12.39 -12.09 -35.63
C GLY A 446 13.31 -13.06 -34.89
N ASN A 447 14.59 -12.71 -34.76
CA ASN A 447 15.61 -13.62 -34.25
C ASN A 447 15.38 -14.10 -32.80
N ASP A 448 14.80 -13.24 -31.96
CA ASP A 448 14.53 -13.52 -30.53
C ASP A 448 13.06 -13.91 -30.28
N ASP A 449 12.28 -14.14 -31.33
CA ASP A 449 10.84 -14.32 -31.21
C ASP A 449 10.42 -15.79 -31.19
N VAL A 450 9.28 -16.00 -30.54
CA VAL A 450 8.53 -17.25 -30.54
C VAL A 450 7.16 -16.98 -31.12
N SER A 451 6.80 -17.70 -32.16
CA SER A 451 5.45 -17.75 -32.70
C SER A 451 4.74 -18.98 -32.15
N LEU A 452 3.52 -18.79 -31.65
CA LEU A 452 2.66 -19.88 -31.22
C LEU A 452 1.29 -19.78 -31.87
N ARG A 453 0.76 -20.94 -32.26
CA ARG A 453 -0.66 -21.09 -32.56
C ARG A 453 -1.42 -21.13 -31.24
N ILE A 454 -2.43 -20.28 -31.12
CA ILE A 454 -3.23 -20.16 -29.91
C ILE A 454 -4.25 -21.31 -29.89
N THR A 455 -4.27 -22.05 -28.79
CA THR A 455 -5.25 -23.12 -28.56
C THR A 455 -6.38 -22.64 -27.66
N HIS A 456 -6.01 -21.91 -26.61
CA HIS A 456 -6.91 -21.47 -25.56
C HIS A 456 -6.57 -20.04 -25.14
N CYS A 457 -7.58 -19.26 -24.80
CA CYS A 457 -7.40 -17.97 -24.15
C CYS A 457 -8.38 -17.83 -22.99
N GLY A 458 -7.90 -17.53 -21.80
CA GLY A 458 -8.76 -17.18 -20.66
C GLY A 458 -9.45 -15.84 -20.87
N VAL A 459 -10.60 -15.67 -20.21
CA VAL A 459 -11.38 -14.43 -20.23
C VAL A 459 -11.19 -13.70 -18.90
N CYS A 460 -10.59 -12.52 -18.96
CA CYS A 460 -10.29 -11.68 -17.82
C CYS A 460 -11.27 -10.49 -17.74
N TYR A 461 -11.51 -9.96 -16.54
CA TYR A 461 -12.31 -8.73 -16.40
C TYR A 461 -11.65 -7.52 -17.07
N ALA A 462 -10.34 -7.55 -17.28
CA ALA A 462 -9.65 -6.59 -18.13
C ALA A 462 -10.22 -6.57 -19.56
N ASP A 463 -10.59 -7.72 -20.13
CA ASP A 463 -11.17 -7.76 -21.46
C ASP A 463 -12.49 -6.96 -21.51
N VAL A 464 -13.31 -7.02 -20.44
CA VAL A 464 -14.50 -6.16 -20.29
C VAL A 464 -14.11 -4.68 -20.22
N ALA A 465 -13.15 -4.34 -19.35
CA ALA A 465 -12.79 -2.95 -19.07
C ALA A 465 -12.25 -2.22 -20.30
N TRP A 466 -11.38 -2.86 -21.08
CA TRP A 466 -10.78 -2.27 -22.27
C TRP A 466 -11.71 -2.30 -23.47
N THR A 467 -12.46 -3.39 -23.71
CA THR A 467 -13.40 -3.41 -24.85
C THR A 467 -14.46 -2.31 -24.75
N ARG A 468 -14.86 -1.93 -23.53
CA ARG A 468 -15.84 -0.87 -23.25
C ARG A 468 -15.24 0.50 -22.90
N ASN A 469 -13.93 0.67 -23.12
CA ASN A 469 -13.21 1.92 -22.85
C ASN A 469 -13.43 2.49 -21.44
N MET A 470 -13.55 1.63 -20.42
CA MET A 470 -13.79 2.03 -19.02
C MET A 470 -12.62 2.83 -18.43
N LEU A 471 -11.44 2.70 -19.02
CA LEU A 471 -10.22 3.44 -18.65
C LEU A 471 -9.95 4.66 -19.55
N HIS A 472 -10.85 4.96 -20.49
CA HIS A 472 -10.77 6.08 -21.44
C HIS A 472 -9.47 6.14 -22.29
N ASN A 473 -8.86 4.98 -22.57
CA ASN A 473 -7.60 4.86 -23.31
C ASN A 473 -7.56 3.70 -24.32
N SER A 474 -8.72 3.19 -24.73
CA SER A 474 -8.80 2.06 -25.67
C SER A 474 -8.46 2.46 -27.11
N LEU A 475 -7.64 1.66 -27.77
CA LEU A 475 -7.20 1.79 -29.16
C LEU A 475 -7.96 0.77 -30.02
N TYR A 476 -8.90 1.25 -30.83
CA TYR A 476 -9.70 0.41 -31.72
C TYR A 476 -9.10 0.34 -33.14
N PRO A 477 -9.24 -0.79 -33.87
CA PRO A 477 -9.87 -2.04 -33.45
C PRO A 477 -9.06 -2.80 -32.39
N LEU A 478 -9.74 -3.21 -31.32
CA LEU A 478 -9.15 -3.81 -30.13
C LEU A 478 -9.42 -5.32 -30.12
N VAL A 479 -8.36 -6.12 -30.16
CA VAL A 479 -8.42 -7.59 -29.98
C VAL A 479 -7.95 -7.91 -28.56
N PRO A 480 -8.84 -8.32 -27.64
CA PRO A 480 -8.48 -8.56 -26.24
C PRO A 480 -7.88 -9.97 -26.04
N GLY A 481 -7.70 -10.36 -24.77
CA GLY A 481 -7.15 -11.65 -24.35
C GLY A 481 -5.65 -11.57 -24.01
N HIS A 482 -5.32 -11.83 -22.75
CA HIS A 482 -3.93 -11.86 -22.26
C HIS A 482 -3.63 -13.07 -21.35
N GLU A 483 -4.47 -14.10 -21.47
CA GLU A 483 -4.37 -15.37 -20.75
C GLU A 483 -4.16 -16.49 -21.78
N ILE A 484 -3.07 -16.42 -22.55
CA ILE A 484 -2.91 -17.16 -23.82
C ILE A 484 -2.16 -18.47 -23.59
N ALA A 485 -2.70 -19.59 -24.06
CA ALA A 485 -2.00 -20.88 -24.08
C ALA A 485 -2.02 -21.51 -25.48
N GLY A 486 -0.89 -22.10 -25.89
CA GLY A 486 -0.75 -22.62 -27.24
C GLY A 486 0.48 -23.50 -27.45
N VAL A 487 0.77 -23.72 -28.73
CA VAL A 487 1.85 -24.59 -29.19
C VAL A 487 2.75 -23.80 -30.11
N VAL A 488 4.06 -23.85 -29.85
CA VAL A 488 5.07 -23.18 -30.68
C VAL A 488 5.02 -23.70 -32.11
N THR A 489 4.93 -22.78 -33.07
CA THR A 489 4.93 -23.06 -34.51
C THR A 489 6.20 -22.64 -35.21
N GLU A 490 6.92 -21.65 -34.69
CA GLU A 490 8.16 -21.13 -35.27
C GLU A 490 8.97 -20.42 -34.18
N VAL A 491 10.30 -20.51 -34.25
CA VAL A 491 11.23 -19.82 -33.33
C VAL A 491 12.30 -19.10 -34.14
N GLY A 492 12.71 -17.94 -33.66
CA GLY A 492 13.82 -17.18 -34.23
C GLY A 492 15.17 -17.89 -34.09
N SER A 493 16.17 -17.45 -34.86
CA SER A 493 17.49 -18.08 -34.89
C SER A 493 18.23 -18.05 -33.55
N ASP A 494 17.94 -17.05 -32.72
CA ASP A 494 18.69 -16.73 -31.51
C ASP A 494 18.00 -17.34 -30.27
N VAL A 495 16.73 -17.71 -30.39
CA VAL A 495 15.96 -18.44 -29.37
C VAL A 495 16.57 -19.81 -29.10
N LYS A 496 16.99 -20.05 -27.86
CA LYS A 496 17.48 -21.36 -27.38
C LYS A 496 16.51 -22.02 -26.39
N GLY A 497 15.61 -21.24 -25.83
CA GLY A 497 14.67 -21.68 -24.79
C GLY A 497 13.43 -22.39 -25.31
N PHE A 498 13.19 -22.49 -26.61
CA PHE A 498 11.96 -23.08 -27.15
C PHE A 498 12.23 -23.83 -28.46
N LYS A 499 11.37 -24.81 -28.75
CA LYS A 499 11.32 -25.48 -30.05
C LYS A 499 9.88 -25.66 -30.51
N MET A 500 9.70 -25.89 -31.81
CA MET A 500 8.40 -26.23 -32.38
C MET A 500 7.76 -27.41 -31.62
N GLY A 501 6.45 -27.31 -31.39
CA GLY A 501 5.70 -28.32 -30.63
C GLY A 501 5.71 -28.13 -29.11
N ASP A 502 6.56 -27.26 -28.56
CA ASP A 502 6.52 -26.95 -27.13
C ASP A 502 5.17 -26.32 -26.73
N HIS A 503 4.68 -26.70 -25.56
CA HIS A 503 3.51 -26.09 -24.93
C HIS A 503 3.94 -24.81 -24.21
N VAL A 504 3.30 -23.69 -24.55
CA VAL A 504 3.71 -22.36 -24.08
C VAL A 504 2.52 -21.46 -23.78
N GLY A 505 2.75 -20.45 -22.95
CA GLY A 505 1.80 -19.42 -22.61
C GLY A 505 2.35 -18.01 -22.77
N VAL A 506 1.46 -17.04 -22.96
CA VAL A 506 1.77 -15.60 -22.98
C VAL A 506 0.80 -14.89 -22.05
N GLY A 507 1.35 -14.10 -21.12
CA GLY A 507 0.59 -13.39 -20.09
C GLY A 507 0.22 -11.96 -20.46
N THR A 508 0.24 -11.06 -19.47
CA THR A 508 -0.24 -9.67 -19.58
C THR A 508 0.69 -8.73 -20.37
N TYR A 509 1.96 -9.09 -20.51
CA TYR A 509 2.97 -8.24 -21.17
C TYR A 509 3.69 -9.02 -22.28
N VAL A 510 4.06 -8.31 -23.34
CA VAL A 510 4.79 -8.86 -24.50
C VAL A 510 6.14 -8.17 -24.75
N ASN A 511 6.41 -7.06 -24.07
CA ASN A 511 7.69 -6.35 -24.18
C ASN A 511 7.98 -5.47 -22.95
N SER A 512 9.24 -5.04 -22.81
CA SER A 512 9.70 -4.01 -21.87
C SER A 512 11.04 -3.43 -22.34
N CYS A 513 11.62 -2.48 -21.60
CA CYS A 513 12.94 -1.95 -21.93
C CYS A 513 14.07 -2.98 -21.78
N ARG A 514 13.86 -4.04 -20.98
CA ARG A 514 14.82 -5.13 -20.72
C ARG A 514 16.16 -4.73 -20.09
N ASP A 515 16.36 -3.46 -19.75
CA ASP A 515 17.63 -2.91 -19.26
C ASP A 515 17.56 -2.23 -17.88
N CYS A 516 16.37 -1.90 -17.39
CA CYS A 516 16.20 -1.15 -16.14
C CYS A 516 16.26 -2.05 -14.90
N GLU A 517 16.40 -1.43 -13.71
CA GLU A 517 16.43 -2.12 -12.41
C GLU A 517 15.31 -3.17 -12.27
N ASN A 518 14.07 -2.80 -12.61
CA ASN A 518 12.92 -3.70 -12.55
C ASN A 518 13.06 -4.86 -13.56
N CYS A 519 13.50 -4.62 -14.79
CA CYS A 519 13.68 -5.70 -15.76
C CYS A 519 14.81 -6.64 -15.35
N ASN A 520 15.93 -6.12 -14.83
CA ASN A 520 17.07 -6.93 -14.40
C ASN A 520 16.77 -7.76 -13.14
N THR A 521 15.71 -7.40 -12.41
CA THR A 521 15.20 -8.13 -11.24
C THR A 521 13.92 -8.91 -11.53
N PHE A 522 13.58 -9.12 -12.82
CA PHE A 522 12.42 -9.88 -13.28
C PHE A 522 11.07 -9.32 -12.83
N LEU A 523 10.98 -7.99 -12.67
CA LEU A 523 9.77 -7.22 -12.37
C LEU A 523 9.33 -6.41 -13.59
N GLU A 524 9.32 -7.03 -14.77
CA GLU A 524 8.98 -6.34 -16.03
C GLU A 524 7.58 -5.72 -16.00
N ASN A 525 6.66 -6.27 -15.21
CA ASN A 525 5.32 -5.71 -14.96
C ASN A 525 5.37 -4.29 -14.36
N HIS A 526 6.46 -3.90 -13.70
CA HIS A 526 6.68 -2.56 -13.17
C HIS A 526 7.69 -1.73 -13.98
N CYS A 527 8.10 -2.19 -15.17
CA CYS A 527 8.88 -1.37 -16.08
C CYS A 527 8.03 -0.20 -16.59
N SER A 528 8.59 1.02 -16.59
CA SER A 528 7.90 2.22 -17.13
C SER A 528 7.69 2.18 -18.64
N LYS A 529 8.37 1.27 -19.35
CA LYS A 529 8.24 1.00 -20.78
C LYS A 529 7.72 -0.41 -21.05
N ASN A 530 6.96 -1.00 -20.12
CA ASN A 530 6.29 -2.27 -20.37
C ASN A 530 5.26 -2.12 -21.52
N VAL A 531 5.01 -3.20 -22.24
CA VAL A 531 4.04 -3.24 -23.33
C VAL A 531 3.03 -4.34 -23.03
N PHE A 532 1.76 -3.96 -22.89
CA PHE A 532 0.66 -4.90 -22.68
C PHE A 532 0.44 -5.79 -23.91
N THR A 533 -0.06 -7.01 -23.68
CA THR A 533 -0.37 -7.99 -24.74
C THR A 533 -1.44 -7.52 -25.73
N PHE A 534 -2.30 -6.61 -25.29
CA PHE A 534 -3.22 -5.88 -26.16
C PHE A 534 -3.35 -4.43 -25.68
N ASN A 535 -3.79 -3.53 -26.57
CA ASN A 535 -3.97 -2.09 -26.30
C ASN A 535 -2.68 -1.33 -25.92
N GLY A 536 -1.52 -1.99 -25.89
CA GLY A 536 -0.21 -1.35 -25.83
C GLY A 536 0.31 -0.96 -27.21
N VAL A 537 1.23 -0.01 -27.25
CA VAL A 537 2.00 0.35 -28.45
C VAL A 537 3.40 -0.25 -28.29
N ASP A 538 3.81 -1.12 -29.19
CA ASP A 538 5.13 -1.76 -29.16
C ASP A 538 6.22 -0.82 -29.72
N THR A 539 7.48 -1.22 -29.61
CA THR A 539 8.63 -0.40 -30.03
C THR A 539 8.67 -0.08 -31.52
N ASP A 540 7.98 -0.88 -32.34
CA ASP A 540 7.82 -0.66 -33.79
C ASP A 540 6.63 0.25 -34.13
N GLY A 541 5.93 0.78 -33.12
CA GLY A 541 4.74 1.62 -33.26
C GLY A 541 3.45 0.85 -33.51
N THR A 542 3.49 -0.49 -33.56
CA THR A 542 2.28 -1.29 -33.77
C THR A 542 1.44 -1.38 -32.51
N VAL A 543 0.12 -1.31 -32.68
CA VAL A 543 -0.83 -1.57 -31.58
C VAL A 543 -0.96 -3.08 -31.40
N THR A 544 -0.58 -3.53 -30.21
CA THR A 544 -0.64 -4.93 -29.77
C THR A 544 -2.07 -5.47 -29.78
N LYS A 545 -2.21 -6.74 -30.17
CA LYS A 545 -3.48 -7.46 -30.33
C LYS A 545 -3.37 -8.82 -29.67
N GLY A 546 -4.34 -9.13 -28.81
CA GLY A 546 -4.28 -10.23 -27.85
C GLY A 546 -4.71 -11.59 -28.37
N GLY A 547 -5.10 -12.43 -27.42
CA GLY A 547 -5.32 -13.87 -27.54
C GLY A 547 -6.62 -14.31 -28.19
N TYR A 548 -7.56 -13.41 -28.45
CA TYR A 548 -8.78 -13.74 -29.21
C TYR A 548 -8.48 -13.78 -30.71
N SER A 549 -7.41 -14.50 -31.06
CA SER A 549 -6.82 -14.56 -32.39
C SER A 549 -6.13 -15.90 -32.64
N SER A 550 -5.89 -16.24 -33.90
CA SER A 550 -5.41 -17.57 -34.32
C SER A 550 -3.97 -17.91 -33.91
N HIS A 551 -3.10 -16.92 -33.79
CA HIS A 551 -1.69 -17.08 -33.41
C HIS A 551 -1.17 -15.77 -32.79
N ILE A 552 -0.01 -15.81 -32.15
CA ILE A 552 0.71 -14.62 -31.64
C ILE A 552 2.23 -14.81 -31.78
N VAL A 553 2.95 -13.71 -31.97
CA VAL A 553 4.43 -13.66 -32.03
C VAL A 553 4.89 -12.75 -30.90
N VAL A 554 5.79 -13.25 -30.04
CA VAL A 554 6.32 -12.53 -28.88
C VAL A 554 7.81 -12.78 -28.73
N HIS A 555 8.51 -11.85 -28.09
CA HIS A 555 9.89 -12.07 -27.70
C HIS A 555 9.98 -13.22 -26.68
N GLU A 556 11.01 -14.10 -26.76
CA GLU A 556 11.11 -15.34 -25.97
C GLU A 556 10.98 -15.12 -24.45
N ARG A 557 11.46 -13.97 -23.95
CA ARG A 557 11.35 -13.52 -22.55
C ARG A 557 9.91 -13.50 -21.99
N TYR A 558 8.89 -13.30 -22.82
CA TYR A 558 7.48 -13.23 -22.43
C TYR A 558 6.70 -14.49 -22.84
N CYS A 559 7.42 -15.51 -23.31
CA CYS A 559 6.90 -16.83 -23.59
C CYS A 559 7.19 -17.72 -22.37
N PHE A 560 6.17 -18.33 -21.80
CA PHE A 560 6.28 -19.16 -20.61
C PHE A 560 6.09 -20.62 -20.96
N ARG A 561 7.01 -21.48 -20.51
CA ARG A 561 6.89 -22.92 -20.76
C ARG A 561 5.80 -23.52 -19.90
N ILE A 562 4.89 -24.25 -20.54
CA ILE A 562 3.86 -25.05 -19.88
C ILE A 562 4.29 -26.52 -19.98
N PRO A 563 4.42 -27.26 -18.87
CA PRO A 563 4.76 -28.68 -18.92
C PRO A 563 3.75 -29.48 -19.77
N HIS A 564 4.21 -30.40 -20.62
CA HIS A 564 3.34 -31.14 -21.55
C HIS A 564 2.17 -31.87 -20.88
N GLY A 565 2.34 -32.33 -19.63
CA GLY A 565 1.27 -32.99 -18.86
C GLY A 565 0.24 -32.04 -18.23
N TYR A 566 0.44 -30.72 -18.34
CA TYR A 566 -0.47 -29.72 -17.80
C TYR A 566 -1.47 -29.25 -18.88
N PRO A 567 -2.79 -29.33 -18.64
CA PRO A 567 -3.78 -28.96 -19.66
C PRO A 567 -3.71 -27.47 -20.02
N LEU A 568 -3.65 -27.16 -21.33
CA LEU A 568 -3.47 -25.78 -21.83
C LEU A 568 -4.65 -24.87 -21.46
N GLU A 569 -5.88 -25.41 -21.49
CA GLU A 569 -7.09 -24.70 -21.08
C GLU A 569 -7.07 -24.33 -19.59
N LYS A 570 -6.40 -25.12 -18.77
CA LYS A 570 -6.20 -24.82 -17.33
C LYS A 570 -5.03 -23.87 -17.10
N ALA A 571 -4.05 -23.85 -18.00
CA ALA A 571 -2.89 -22.97 -17.89
C ALA A 571 -3.23 -21.53 -18.25
N ALA A 572 -4.11 -21.34 -19.23
CA ALA A 572 -4.50 -20.02 -19.74
C ALA A 572 -4.85 -19.03 -18.60
N PRO A 573 -5.81 -19.32 -17.69
CA PRO A 573 -6.13 -18.39 -16.60
C PRO A 573 -4.97 -18.09 -15.64
N LEU A 574 -3.99 -18.99 -15.49
CA LEU A 574 -2.88 -18.79 -14.57
C LEU A 574 -1.97 -17.62 -15.00
N LEU A 575 -1.91 -17.31 -16.29
CA LEU A 575 -1.03 -16.30 -16.87
C LEU A 575 -1.41 -14.85 -16.56
N CYS A 576 -2.60 -14.63 -15.96
CA CYS A 576 -2.94 -13.37 -15.31
C CYS A 576 -3.46 -13.63 -13.90
N ALA A 577 -4.55 -14.37 -13.75
CA ALA A 577 -5.12 -14.67 -12.44
C ALA A 577 -4.14 -15.34 -11.47
N GLY A 578 -3.47 -16.39 -11.96
CA GLY A 578 -2.51 -17.17 -11.17
C GLY A 578 -1.37 -16.29 -10.70
N THR A 579 -0.68 -15.64 -11.62
CA THR A 579 0.46 -14.79 -11.27
C THR A 579 0.05 -13.61 -10.38
N THR A 580 -1.12 -13.00 -10.58
CA THR A 580 -1.61 -11.87 -9.76
C THR A 580 -1.78 -12.27 -8.29
N VAL A 581 -2.13 -13.52 -8.02
CA VAL A 581 -2.23 -14.06 -6.65
C VAL A 581 -0.89 -14.56 -6.15
N TYR A 582 -0.14 -15.29 -6.99
CA TYR A 582 1.10 -15.96 -6.60
C TYR A 582 2.23 -14.97 -6.24
N THR A 583 2.45 -13.95 -7.06
CA THR A 583 3.51 -12.93 -6.86
C THR A 583 3.44 -12.29 -5.47
N PRO A 584 2.31 -11.73 -5.02
CA PRO A 584 2.23 -11.18 -3.68
C PRO A 584 2.37 -12.22 -2.58
N MET A 585 1.91 -13.47 -2.79
CA MET A 585 2.11 -14.54 -1.81
C MET A 585 3.60 -14.83 -1.60
N MET A 586 4.41 -14.82 -2.67
CA MET A 586 5.86 -15.02 -2.54
C MET A 586 6.52 -13.82 -1.90
N ARG A 587 6.20 -12.62 -2.37
CA ARG A 587 6.78 -11.37 -1.86
C ARG A 587 6.54 -11.14 -0.36
N HIS A 588 5.40 -11.60 0.15
CA HIS A 588 5.05 -11.51 1.57
C HIS A 588 5.36 -12.79 2.37
N ASN A 589 6.13 -13.72 1.79
CA ASN A 589 6.53 -14.99 2.40
C ASN A 589 5.33 -15.79 2.96
N MET A 590 4.23 -15.84 2.22
CA MET A 590 3.00 -16.53 2.63
C MET A 590 3.10 -18.05 2.51
N ASN A 591 4.09 -18.58 1.81
CA ASN A 591 4.30 -20.01 1.58
C ASN A 591 4.81 -20.80 2.80
N GLN A 592 4.51 -20.33 4.01
CA GLN A 592 4.93 -20.95 5.28
C GLN A 592 3.80 -21.83 5.82
N PRO A 593 3.94 -23.17 5.82
CA PRO A 593 2.90 -24.08 6.29
C PRO A 593 2.43 -23.77 7.72
N GLY A 594 1.15 -24.01 7.99
CA GLY A 594 0.54 -23.81 9.31
C GLY A 594 0.05 -22.38 9.59
N LYS A 595 0.46 -21.38 8.79
CA LYS A 595 -0.09 -20.02 8.89
C LYS A 595 -1.53 -19.94 8.37
N SER A 596 -2.23 -18.87 8.76
CA SER A 596 -3.63 -18.63 8.46
C SER A 596 -3.79 -17.54 7.39
N LEU A 597 -4.64 -17.81 6.40
CA LEU A 597 -4.93 -16.95 5.26
C LEU A 597 -6.44 -16.68 5.16
N GLY A 598 -6.82 -15.41 5.15
CA GLY A 598 -8.15 -14.96 4.78
C GLY A 598 -8.24 -14.63 3.29
N ILE A 599 -9.37 -14.92 2.65
CA ILE A 599 -9.62 -14.54 1.25
C ILE A 599 -10.96 -13.82 1.17
N ILE A 600 -10.95 -12.56 0.76
CA ILE A 600 -12.16 -11.76 0.56
C ILE A 600 -12.58 -11.89 -0.91
N GLY A 601 -13.78 -12.43 -1.13
CA GLY A 601 -14.36 -12.57 -2.47
C GLY A 601 -13.93 -13.85 -3.19
N LEU A 602 -14.86 -14.82 -3.24
CA LEU A 602 -14.65 -16.08 -3.94
C LEU A 602 -15.05 -15.99 -5.42
N GLY A 603 -14.23 -15.31 -6.21
CA GLY A 603 -14.35 -15.21 -7.67
C GLY A 603 -13.17 -15.84 -8.40
N GLY A 604 -12.87 -15.35 -9.59
CA GLY A 604 -11.79 -15.91 -10.40
C GLY A 604 -10.38 -15.77 -9.80
N LEU A 605 -10.07 -14.73 -9.02
CA LEU A 605 -8.80 -14.65 -8.28
C LEU A 605 -8.90 -15.41 -6.95
N GLY A 606 -10.01 -15.23 -6.21
CA GLY A 606 -10.22 -15.85 -4.90
C GLY A 606 -10.12 -17.38 -4.91
N HIS A 607 -10.69 -18.07 -5.92
CA HIS A 607 -10.61 -19.54 -5.97
C HIS A 607 -9.18 -20.06 -6.20
N ILE A 608 -8.35 -19.32 -6.95
CA ILE A 608 -6.93 -19.64 -7.13
C ILE A 608 -6.16 -19.35 -5.83
N ALA A 609 -6.49 -18.26 -5.13
CA ALA A 609 -5.92 -17.97 -3.81
C ALA A 609 -6.21 -19.08 -2.79
N VAL A 610 -7.41 -19.67 -2.82
CA VAL A 610 -7.72 -20.85 -1.98
C VAL A 610 -6.78 -22.00 -2.34
N LYS A 611 -6.72 -22.37 -3.62
CA LYS A 611 -5.89 -23.50 -4.07
C LYS A 611 -4.40 -23.31 -3.77
N PHE A 612 -3.85 -22.10 -3.97
CA PHE A 612 -2.47 -21.79 -3.56
C PHE A 612 -2.27 -21.85 -2.05
N GLY A 613 -3.19 -21.26 -1.27
CA GLY A 613 -3.13 -21.32 0.18
C GLY A 613 -3.10 -22.77 0.68
N LYS A 614 -3.94 -23.64 0.14
CA LYS A 614 -3.95 -25.07 0.47
C LYS A 614 -2.68 -25.79 0.04
N ALA A 615 -2.17 -25.52 -1.16
CA ALA A 615 -0.92 -26.11 -1.63
C ALA A 615 0.30 -25.69 -0.80
N PHE A 616 0.30 -24.49 -0.22
CA PHE A 616 1.33 -24.04 0.73
C PHE A 616 1.12 -24.56 2.17
N GLY A 617 0.07 -25.34 2.42
CA GLY A 617 -0.25 -25.85 3.75
C GLY A 617 -0.81 -24.80 4.71
N LEU A 618 -1.49 -23.77 4.19
CA LEU A 618 -2.15 -22.75 5.00
C LEU A 618 -3.53 -23.20 5.47
N LYS A 619 -3.96 -22.63 6.60
CA LYS A 619 -5.34 -22.65 7.08
C LYS A 619 -6.11 -21.52 6.40
N VAL A 620 -6.97 -21.85 5.46
CA VAL A 620 -7.65 -20.92 4.57
C VAL A 620 -9.08 -20.65 5.05
N THR A 621 -9.40 -19.39 5.33
CA THR A 621 -10.74 -18.89 5.62
C THR A 621 -11.23 -18.05 4.45
N VAL A 622 -12.39 -18.38 3.90
CA VAL A 622 -13.05 -17.58 2.85
C VAL A 622 -14.08 -16.66 3.49
N PHE A 623 -14.05 -15.38 3.11
CA PHE A 623 -15.05 -14.38 3.46
C PHE A 623 -15.97 -14.11 2.28
N SER A 624 -17.28 -14.20 2.54
CA SER A 624 -18.33 -13.97 1.56
C SER A 624 -19.47 -13.13 2.14
N THR A 625 -20.23 -12.46 1.28
CA THR A 625 -21.46 -11.76 1.65
C THR A 625 -22.69 -12.66 1.58
N SER A 626 -22.59 -13.85 1.00
CA SER A 626 -23.66 -14.83 0.86
C SER A 626 -23.20 -16.26 1.12
N GLU A 627 -24.16 -17.10 1.52
CA GLU A 627 -23.99 -18.51 1.87
C GLU A 627 -23.83 -19.42 0.63
N SER A 628 -24.29 -18.95 -0.54
CA SER A 628 -24.32 -19.70 -1.80
C SER A 628 -23.00 -20.32 -2.25
N LYS A 629 -21.86 -19.80 -1.77
CA LYS A 629 -20.53 -20.27 -2.14
C LYS A 629 -19.84 -21.14 -1.08
N ARG A 630 -20.50 -21.47 0.04
CA ARG A 630 -19.88 -22.28 1.11
C ARG A 630 -19.52 -23.67 0.62
N GLU A 631 -20.45 -24.39 0.00
CA GLU A 631 -20.21 -25.77 -0.43
C GLU A 631 -19.04 -25.85 -1.40
N GLU A 632 -18.96 -24.94 -2.37
CA GLU A 632 -17.83 -24.89 -3.29
C GLU A 632 -16.53 -24.49 -2.59
N ALA A 633 -16.56 -23.51 -1.68
CA ALA A 633 -15.37 -23.11 -0.93
C ALA A 633 -14.77 -24.28 -0.14
N ILE A 634 -15.60 -25.02 0.60
CA ILE A 634 -15.16 -26.10 1.49
C ILE A 634 -14.87 -27.37 0.70
N ASN A 635 -15.83 -27.86 -0.09
CA ASN A 635 -15.76 -29.20 -0.67
C ASN A 635 -15.05 -29.25 -2.02
N LEU A 636 -15.17 -28.20 -2.85
CA LEU A 636 -14.53 -28.16 -4.17
C LEU A 636 -13.13 -27.55 -4.10
N LEU A 637 -12.97 -26.44 -3.38
CA LEU A 637 -11.71 -25.69 -3.33
C LEU A 637 -10.83 -26.06 -2.12
N GLY A 638 -11.39 -26.66 -1.08
CA GLY A 638 -10.66 -27.15 0.09
C GLY A 638 -10.37 -26.10 1.16
N ALA A 639 -11.13 -25.00 1.22
CA ALA A 639 -11.02 -24.04 2.32
C ALA A 639 -11.37 -24.71 3.67
N ASP A 640 -10.69 -24.31 4.74
CA ASP A 640 -10.89 -24.86 6.08
C ASP A 640 -12.06 -24.20 6.82
N ASN A 641 -12.37 -22.94 6.46
CA ASN A 641 -13.45 -22.19 7.07
C ASN A 641 -14.12 -21.26 6.05
N PHE A 642 -15.39 -20.94 6.31
CA PHE A 642 -16.18 -20.01 5.50
C PHE A 642 -17.02 -19.12 6.41
N VAL A 643 -16.82 -17.81 6.29
CA VAL A 643 -17.40 -16.78 7.14
C VAL A 643 -18.25 -15.82 6.33
N ILE A 644 -19.45 -15.55 6.84
CA ILE A 644 -20.31 -14.51 6.32
C ILE A 644 -19.87 -13.17 6.91
N SER A 645 -19.38 -12.26 6.08
CA SER A 645 -18.75 -11.02 6.54
C SER A 645 -19.71 -10.05 7.26
N SER A 646 -21.02 -10.18 7.03
CA SER A 646 -22.05 -9.43 7.75
C SER A 646 -22.40 -10.03 9.12
N ASN A 647 -21.91 -11.24 9.44
CA ASN A 647 -22.11 -11.86 10.73
C ASN A 647 -21.02 -11.39 11.71
N THR A 648 -21.37 -10.41 12.55
CA THR A 648 -20.46 -9.80 13.52
C THR A 648 -19.86 -10.81 14.51
N GLN A 649 -20.61 -11.83 14.92
CA GLN A 649 -20.11 -12.85 15.86
C GLN A 649 -19.03 -13.73 15.23
N GLN A 650 -19.22 -14.14 13.97
CA GLN A 650 -18.20 -14.89 13.23
C GLN A 650 -16.94 -14.04 13.00
N MET A 651 -17.10 -12.76 12.62
CA MET A 651 -15.98 -11.84 12.45
C MET A 651 -15.21 -11.63 13.76
N GLU A 652 -15.89 -11.37 14.88
CA GLU A 652 -15.23 -11.16 16.17
C GLU A 652 -14.48 -12.43 16.64
N SER A 653 -14.99 -13.63 16.34
CA SER A 653 -14.29 -14.89 16.67
C SER A 653 -12.94 -15.07 15.98
N LEU A 654 -12.69 -14.32 14.90
CA LEU A 654 -11.44 -14.36 14.12
C LEU A 654 -10.52 -13.17 14.40
N LYS A 655 -10.83 -12.32 15.37
CA LYS A 655 -10.01 -11.15 15.72
C LYS A 655 -8.57 -11.57 16.04
N SER A 656 -7.61 -10.90 15.41
CA SER A 656 -6.18 -11.18 15.57
C SER A 656 -5.79 -12.65 15.36
N SER A 657 -6.44 -13.37 14.44
CA SER A 657 -6.19 -14.80 14.17
C SER A 657 -5.50 -15.09 12.83
N LEU A 658 -5.56 -14.15 11.87
CA LEU A 658 -5.07 -14.34 10.51
C LEU A 658 -3.66 -13.77 10.33
N HIS A 659 -2.75 -14.50 9.67
CA HIS A 659 -1.44 -13.94 9.32
C HIS A 659 -1.54 -13.07 8.07
N PHE A 660 -2.36 -13.50 7.11
CA PHE A 660 -2.51 -12.86 5.83
C PHE A 660 -3.98 -12.74 5.45
N ILE A 661 -4.32 -11.71 4.67
CA ILE A 661 -5.58 -11.60 3.95
C ILE A 661 -5.26 -11.25 2.50
N ILE A 662 -5.87 -11.95 1.54
CA ILE A 662 -5.90 -11.55 0.13
C ILE A 662 -7.29 -10.99 -0.16
N ASP A 663 -7.33 -9.72 -0.54
CA ASP A 663 -8.53 -9.08 -1.05
C ASP A 663 -8.60 -9.24 -2.57
N ALA A 664 -9.48 -10.14 -2.98
CA ALA A 664 -9.77 -10.47 -4.37
C ALA A 664 -11.20 -10.06 -4.77
N THR A 665 -11.87 -9.20 -4.01
CA THR A 665 -13.24 -8.80 -4.32
C THR A 665 -13.29 -7.79 -5.47
N SER A 666 -14.40 -7.80 -6.19
CA SER A 666 -14.67 -6.85 -7.28
C SER A 666 -15.62 -5.72 -6.82
N GLY A 667 -15.90 -5.61 -5.53
CA GLY A 667 -16.88 -4.68 -4.97
C GLY A 667 -16.33 -3.87 -3.79
N GLU A 668 -17.04 -2.80 -3.46
CA GLU A 668 -16.72 -1.96 -2.30
C GLU A 668 -16.95 -2.71 -0.99
N HIS A 669 -16.08 -2.47 0.00
CA HIS A 669 -16.23 -3.00 1.35
C HIS A 669 -15.37 -2.18 2.34
N PRO A 670 -15.72 -2.17 3.64
CA PRO A 670 -14.89 -1.53 4.66
C PRO A 670 -13.63 -2.36 4.96
N PHE A 671 -12.49 -1.68 5.16
CA PHE A 671 -11.20 -2.33 5.41
C PHE A 671 -10.96 -2.66 6.89
N ASP A 672 -11.35 -1.75 7.79
CA ASP A 672 -11.09 -1.88 9.23
C ASP A 672 -11.57 -3.20 9.86
N PRO A 673 -12.77 -3.73 9.54
CA PRO A 673 -13.20 -5.02 10.06
C PRO A 673 -12.24 -6.16 9.71
N TYR A 674 -11.71 -6.20 8.49
CA TYR A 674 -10.78 -7.23 8.04
C TYR A 674 -9.37 -7.03 8.59
N LEU A 675 -8.90 -5.78 8.63
CA LEU A 675 -7.61 -5.45 9.27
C LEU A 675 -7.62 -5.91 10.74
N SER A 676 -8.73 -5.80 11.45
CA SER A 676 -8.85 -6.26 12.84
C SER A 676 -8.65 -7.77 13.03
N LEU A 677 -8.87 -8.57 11.98
CA LEU A 677 -8.69 -10.03 12.01
C LEU A 677 -7.22 -10.44 11.91
N LEU A 678 -6.35 -9.55 11.43
CA LEU A 678 -4.94 -9.84 11.30
C LEU A 678 -4.25 -9.87 12.66
N LYS A 679 -3.37 -10.87 12.84
CA LYS A 679 -2.36 -10.92 13.90
C LYS A 679 -1.46 -9.69 13.87
N VAL A 680 -0.70 -9.53 14.94
CA VAL A 680 0.38 -8.53 15.01
C VAL A 680 1.37 -8.78 13.87
N GLY A 681 1.70 -7.74 13.10
CA GLY A 681 2.57 -7.86 11.92
C GLY A 681 1.89 -8.49 10.69
N GLY A 682 0.59 -8.78 10.74
CA GLY A 682 -0.14 -9.38 9.64
C GLY A 682 -0.34 -8.43 8.46
N ALA A 683 -0.53 -8.98 7.27
CA ALA A 683 -0.63 -8.23 6.02
C ALA A 683 -1.95 -8.51 5.28
N MET A 684 -2.63 -7.44 4.87
CA MET A 684 -3.73 -7.49 3.90
C MET A 684 -3.19 -7.09 2.53
N ILE A 685 -3.42 -7.92 1.52
CA ILE A 685 -2.96 -7.71 0.16
C ILE A 685 -4.12 -7.37 -0.75
N LEU A 686 -4.04 -6.20 -1.36
CA LEU A 686 -5.02 -5.69 -2.29
C LEU A 686 -4.72 -6.18 -3.71
N LEU A 687 -5.65 -6.97 -4.26
CA LEU A 687 -5.74 -7.26 -5.70
C LEU A 687 -6.96 -6.58 -6.34
N SER A 688 -7.86 -6.09 -5.50
CA SER A 688 -9.07 -5.36 -5.87
C SER A 688 -8.74 -3.90 -6.24
N PHE A 689 -9.67 -3.25 -6.94
CA PHE A 689 -9.61 -1.82 -7.30
C PHE A 689 -10.92 -1.14 -6.87
N PRO A 690 -11.17 -0.98 -5.55
CA PRO A 690 -12.29 -0.17 -5.06
C PRO A 690 -12.13 1.31 -5.48
N ARG A 691 -13.14 2.15 -5.26
CA ARG A 691 -12.99 3.59 -5.55
C ARG A 691 -12.01 4.28 -4.60
N GLU A 692 -12.06 3.91 -3.33
CA GLU A 692 -11.25 4.51 -2.28
C GLU A 692 -11.02 3.50 -1.16
N ILE A 693 -9.84 3.57 -0.55
CA ILE A 693 -9.52 2.82 0.67
C ILE A 693 -9.60 3.80 1.84
N LYS A 694 -10.34 3.42 2.87
CA LYS A 694 -10.44 4.15 4.15
C LYS A 694 -10.05 3.24 5.30
N VAL A 695 -9.11 3.70 6.12
CA VAL A 695 -8.59 2.94 7.26
C VAL A 695 -8.38 3.88 8.44
N HIS A 696 -8.83 3.44 9.61
CA HIS A 696 -8.48 4.11 10.86
C HIS A 696 -7.02 3.77 11.25
N PRO A 697 -6.13 4.76 11.50
CA PRO A 697 -4.70 4.49 11.69
C PRO A 697 -4.39 3.56 12.87
N ALA A 698 -5.22 3.56 13.91
CA ALA A 698 -5.06 2.63 15.03
C ALA A 698 -5.11 1.15 14.61
N ASN A 699 -5.87 0.80 13.56
CA ASN A 699 -5.93 -0.57 13.06
C ASN A 699 -4.61 -1.01 12.42
N LEU A 700 -3.84 -0.08 11.86
CA LEU A 700 -2.49 -0.35 11.36
C LEU A 700 -1.47 -0.29 12.51
N ASN A 701 -1.43 0.83 13.25
CA ASN A 701 -0.38 1.14 14.22
C ASN A 701 -0.33 0.14 15.38
N LEU A 702 -1.47 -0.08 16.06
CA LEU A 702 -1.53 -0.91 17.27
C LEU A 702 -1.25 -2.38 16.99
N GLY A 703 -1.62 -2.85 15.79
CA GLY A 703 -1.36 -4.21 15.34
C GLY A 703 -0.06 -4.36 14.54
N ALA A 704 0.72 -3.29 14.32
CA ALA A 704 1.85 -3.32 13.40
C ALA A 704 1.50 -3.92 12.00
N ARG A 705 0.26 -3.71 11.55
CA ARG A 705 -0.30 -4.34 10.35
C ARG A 705 0.04 -3.54 9.11
N SER A 706 -0.06 -4.20 7.95
CA SER A 706 0.18 -3.56 6.67
C SER A 706 -0.92 -3.83 5.64
N LEU A 707 -1.18 -2.82 4.81
CA LEU A 707 -1.95 -2.91 3.58
C LEU A 707 -1.01 -2.75 2.39
N SER A 708 -0.92 -3.77 1.53
CA SER A 708 0.02 -3.81 0.40
C SER A 708 -0.71 -4.10 -0.89
N GLY A 709 -0.41 -3.37 -1.96
CA GLY A 709 -1.02 -3.61 -3.27
C GLY A 709 -0.18 -4.53 -4.14
N SER A 710 -0.80 -5.21 -5.08
CA SER A 710 -0.12 -5.99 -6.12
C SER A 710 -0.90 -5.98 -7.42
N VAL A 711 -0.18 -6.10 -8.54
CA VAL A 711 -0.78 -6.28 -9.86
C VAL A 711 0.08 -7.24 -10.67
N THR A 712 -0.56 -8.20 -11.34
CA THR A 712 0.09 -9.20 -12.22
C THR A 712 1.33 -9.82 -11.56
N GLY A 713 2.33 -10.18 -12.36
CA GLY A 713 3.61 -10.66 -11.88
C GLY A 713 4.70 -10.51 -12.93
N GLY A 714 5.93 -10.61 -12.46
CA GLY A 714 7.12 -10.60 -13.31
C GLY A 714 7.33 -11.92 -14.06
N THR A 715 8.28 -11.94 -14.99
CA THR A 715 8.52 -13.14 -15.82
C THR A 715 8.96 -14.35 -15.01
N LYS A 716 9.84 -14.14 -14.02
CA LYS A 716 10.32 -15.18 -13.11
C LYS A 716 9.16 -15.78 -12.30
N ASP A 717 8.41 -14.95 -11.58
CA ASP A 717 7.27 -15.40 -10.77
C ASP A 717 6.23 -16.15 -11.60
N THR A 718 5.97 -15.69 -12.83
CA THR A 718 5.01 -16.34 -13.73
C THR A 718 5.47 -17.76 -14.09
N GLN A 719 6.75 -17.93 -14.44
CA GLN A 719 7.29 -19.25 -14.78
C GLN A 719 7.36 -20.18 -13.55
N GLU A 720 7.77 -19.66 -12.40
CA GLU A 720 7.79 -20.41 -11.13
C GLU A 720 6.39 -20.86 -10.72
N MET A 721 5.39 -19.99 -10.88
CA MET A 721 3.98 -20.29 -10.61
C MET A 721 3.45 -21.40 -11.51
N ILE A 722 3.73 -21.39 -12.81
CA ILE A 722 3.31 -22.46 -13.73
C ILE A 722 3.93 -23.79 -13.32
N ASN A 723 5.23 -23.80 -13.02
CA ASN A 723 5.94 -24.99 -12.57
C ASN A 723 5.36 -25.52 -11.25
N PHE A 724 5.07 -24.63 -10.31
CA PHE A 724 4.45 -24.96 -9.04
C PHE A 724 3.05 -25.57 -9.23
N CYS A 725 2.23 -24.99 -10.11
CA CYS A 725 0.91 -25.51 -10.42
C CYS A 725 0.99 -26.91 -11.03
N ALA A 726 1.92 -27.14 -11.95
CA ALA A 726 2.09 -28.44 -12.57
C ALA A 726 2.57 -29.51 -11.59
N ALA A 727 3.57 -29.18 -10.75
CA ALA A 727 4.08 -30.10 -9.75
C ALA A 727 3.02 -30.50 -8.71
N ASN A 728 2.12 -29.57 -8.35
CA ASN A 728 1.10 -29.77 -7.33
C ASN A 728 -0.30 -30.06 -7.90
N LYS A 729 -0.42 -30.24 -9.23
CA LYS A 729 -1.71 -30.49 -9.92
C LYS A 729 -2.78 -29.46 -9.57
N ILE A 730 -2.40 -28.19 -9.48
CA ILE A 730 -3.30 -27.09 -9.18
C ILE A 730 -3.94 -26.63 -10.48
N TYR A 731 -5.25 -26.81 -10.59
CA TYR A 731 -6.02 -26.42 -11.78
C TYR A 731 -7.09 -25.38 -11.42
N PRO A 732 -7.20 -24.29 -12.20
CA PRO A 732 -8.37 -23.40 -12.11
C PRO A 732 -9.67 -24.13 -12.44
N GLU A 733 -10.76 -23.71 -11.82
CA GLU A 733 -12.10 -24.11 -12.23
C GLU A 733 -12.52 -23.25 -13.41
N ILE A 734 -12.97 -23.87 -14.50
CA ILE A 734 -13.24 -23.16 -15.76
C ILE A 734 -14.55 -23.61 -16.40
N GLU A 735 -15.19 -22.69 -17.12
CA GLU A 735 -16.21 -22.94 -18.13
C GLU A 735 -15.58 -22.77 -19.52
N MET A 736 -15.64 -23.83 -20.33
CA MET A 736 -15.16 -23.80 -21.70
C MET A 736 -16.22 -23.20 -22.63
N ILE A 737 -15.83 -22.23 -23.46
CA ILE A 737 -16.71 -21.57 -24.43
C ILE A 737 -16.09 -21.52 -25.82
N LYS A 738 -16.93 -21.35 -26.84
CA LYS A 738 -16.50 -20.99 -28.20
C LYS A 738 -16.41 -19.47 -28.34
N ILE A 739 -15.64 -18.99 -29.32
CA ILE A 739 -15.44 -17.55 -29.52
C ILE A 739 -16.74 -16.82 -29.95
N ASP A 740 -17.67 -17.51 -30.60
CA ASP A 740 -18.97 -16.94 -30.99
C ASP A 740 -19.88 -16.60 -29.78
N TYR A 741 -19.64 -17.25 -28.63
CA TYR A 741 -20.30 -16.99 -27.35
C TYR A 741 -19.63 -15.87 -26.54
N ILE A 742 -18.54 -15.25 -27.02
CA ILE A 742 -17.71 -14.36 -26.20
C ILE A 742 -18.47 -13.12 -25.67
N ASN A 743 -19.38 -12.55 -26.45
CA ASN A 743 -20.15 -11.38 -26.02
C ASN A 743 -21.07 -11.71 -24.83
N GLU A 744 -21.71 -12.87 -24.88
CA GLU A 744 -22.53 -13.38 -23.77
C GLU A 744 -21.66 -13.70 -22.55
N ALA A 745 -20.50 -14.33 -22.74
CA ALA A 745 -19.58 -14.60 -21.65
C ALA A 745 -19.06 -13.32 -20.96
N LEU A 746 -18.77 -12.26 -21.72
CA LEU A 746 -18.40 -10.96 -21.14
C LEU A 746 -19.56 -10.34 -20.35
N GLN A 747 -20.81 -10.50 -20.81
CA GLN A 747 -21.98 -10.02 -20.09
C GLN A 747 -22.23 -10.82 -18.79
N ARG A 748 -22.11 -12.15 -18.85
CA ARG A 748 -22.17 -13.03 -17.68
C ARG A 748 -21.08 -12.69 -16.66
N LEU A 749 -19.87 -12.38 -17.13
CA LEU A 749 -18.77 -11.94 -16.26
C LEU A 749 -19.08 -10.62 -15.54
N ILE A 750 -19.68 -9.63 -16.23
CA ILE A 750 -20.19 -8.38 -15.61
C ILE A 750 -21.22 -8.69 -14.53
N ASN A 751 -22.13 -9.63 -14.82
CA ASN A 751 -23.20 -10.05 -13.93
C ASN A 751 -22.72 -10.98 -12.79
N LYS A 752 -21.42 -11.30 -12.73
CA LYS A 752 -20.80 -12.25 -11.78
C LYS A 752 -21.38 -13.67 -11.89
N ASP A 753 -21.94 -14.01 -13.05
CA ASP A 753 -22.52 -15.31 -13.39
C ASP A 753 -21.49 -16.20 -14.09
N VAL A 754 -20.51 -16.66 -13.33
CA VAL A 754 -19.48 -17.57 -13.84
C VAL A 754 -19.01 -18.47 -12.72
N ARG A 755 -18.78 -19.74 -13.03
CA ARG A 755 -18.05 -20.68 -12.20
C ARG A 755 -16.55 -20.37 -12.29
N TYR A 756 -16.20 -19.25 -11.65
CA TYR A 756 -14.85 -18.71 -11.46
C TYR A 756 -14.14 -18.15 -12.72
N ARG A 757 -14.03 -18.91 -13.81
CA ARG A 757 -13.32 -18.49 -15.04
C ARG A 757 -14.01 -18.99 -16.30
N PHE A 758 -13.97 -18.19 -17.37
CA PHE A 758 -14.21 -18.66 -18.72
C PHE A 758 -12.89 -18.88 -19.45
N VAL A 759 -12.86 -19.85 -20.36
CA VAL A 759 -11.75 -20.08 -21.29
C VAL A 759 -12.32 -20.34 -22.68
N VAL A 760 -11.83 -19.60 -23.67
CA VAL A 760 -12.20 -19.76 -25.07
C VAL A 760 -11.36 -20.87 -25.70
N ASP A 761 -12.01 -21.84 -26.34
CA ASP A 761 -11.37 -22.81 -27.25
C ASP A 761 -11.14 -22.15 -28.62
N ILE A 762 -10.01 -21.46 -28.75
CA ILE A 762 -9.66 -20.69 -29.94
C ILE A 762 -9.45 -21.61 -31.14
N GLU A 763 -8.75 -22.73 -30.95
CA GLU A 763 -8.41 -23.65 -32.03
C GLU A 763 -9.66 -24.28 -32.66
N LYS A 764 -10.59 -24.80 -31.86
CA LYS A 764 -11.82 -25.40 -32.41
C LYS A 764 -12.73 -24.35 -33.03
N SER A 765 -12.79 -23.17 -32.44
CA SER A 765 -13.62 -22.06 -32.95
C SER A 765 -13.25 -21.70 -34.40
N PHE A 766 -11.95 -21.60 -34.70
CA PHE A 766 -11.49 -21.23 -36.05
C PHE A 766 -11.38 -22.42 -37.03
N LYS A 767 -11.57 -23.66 -36.58
CA LYS A 767 -11.63 -24.84 -37.49
C LYS A 767 -13.02 -25.04 -38.11
N GLN A 768 -14.10 -24.60 -37.45
CA GLN A 768 -15.48 -24.84 -37.90
C GLN A 768 -15.97 -23.90 -39.01
N GLU A 769 -15.35 -22.72 -39.21
CA GLU A 769 -15.72 -21.79 -40.30
C GLU A 769 -15.35 -22.30 -41.72
N GLY A 770 -14.49 -23.33 -41.83
CA GLY A 770 -14.04 -23.88 -43.13
C GLY A 770 -14.95 -24.95 -43.75
N GLY A 771 -16.03 -25.36 -43.06
CA GLY A 771 -16.85 -26.51 -43.46
C GLY A 771 -18.21 -26.19 -44.10
N ALA A 772 -18.59 -24.90 -44.21
CA ALA A 772 -19.93 -24.49 -44.60
C ALA A 772 -19.97 -23.68 -45.91
N HIS A 773 -19.25 -24.09 -46.95
CA HIS A 773 -19.46 -23.60 -48.33
C HIS A 773 -18.97 -24.61 -49.37
N GLN A 774 -19.56 -25.81 -49.38
CA GLN A 774 -19.53 -26.71 -50.53
C GLN A 774 -20.85 -27.49 -50.55
N ASN A 775 -21.89 -26.85 -51.08
CA ASN A 775 -23.07 -27.51 -51.66
C ASN A 775 -23.79 -26.46 -52.52
N CYS A 776 -23.20 -26.15 -53.68
CA CYS A 776 -23.94 -25.54 -54.77
C CYS A 776 -24.74 -26.66 -55.45
N VAL A 777 -26.04 -26.71 -55.19
CA VAL A 777 -26.98 -27.46 -56.03
C VAL A 777 -27.33 -26.55 -57.20
N LEU A 778 -26.96 -26.99 -58.40
CA LEU A 778 -27.40 -26.41 -59.68
C LEU A 778 -28.91 -26.59 -59.82
N VAL A 779 -29.64 -25.51 -60.14
CA VAL A 779 -31.03 -25.59 -60.58
C VAL A 779 -31.16 -24.84 -61.90
N GLU A 780 -31.43 -25.58 -62.97
CA GLU A 780 -31.81 -25.05 -64.30
C GLU A 780 -33.31 -24.68 -64.34
N PRO A 781 -33.76 -23.80 -65.27
CA PRO A 781 -35.12 -23.25 -65.27
C PRO A 781 -36.01 -23.84 -66.37
N LEU A 782 -37.19 -24.36 -66.01
CA LEU A 782 -38.36 -24.64 -66.87
C LEU A 782 -39.60 -24.50 -65.96
N GLY A 783 -40.76 -23.95 -66.27
CA GLY A 783 -41.45 -23.51 -67.48
C GLY A 783 -42.90 -23.17 -67.06
N PHE A 784 -43.63 -22.44 -67.90
CA PHE A 784 -44.88 -21.71 -67.62
C PHE A 784 -46.22 -22.53 -67.74
N TYR A 785 -47.24 -22.11 -66.95
CA TYR A 785 -48.74 -22.17 -67.11
C TYR A 785 -49.55 -23.51 -66.91
N PRO A 786 -50.90 -23.50 -66.69
CA PRO A 786 -51.79 -22.64 -65.86
C PRO A 786 -52.98 -23.35 -65.09
N PHE A 787 -53.65 -22.61 -64.17
CA PHE A 787 -55.08 -22.63 -63.72
C PHE A 787 -55.81 -23.88 -63.15
N GLN A 788 -56.29 -23.81 -61.89
CA GLN A 788 -57.73 -23.64 -61.50
C GLN A 788 -57.96 -23.57 -59.96
N ARG A 789 -58.98 -22.79 -59.56
CA ARG A 789 -59.42 -22.45 -58.18
C ARG A 789 -60.15 -23.60 -57.46
N VAL A 790 -60.14 -23.62 -56.11
CA VAL A 790 -61.33 -23.44 -55.21
C VAL A 790 -60.85 -23.13 -53.76
N GLY A 791 -61.39 -22.05 -53.16
CA GLY A 791 -61.94 -22.02 -51.78
C GLY A 791 -61.04 -21.87 -50.55
N GLN A 792 -61.16 -20.71 -49.90
CA GLN A 792 -60.70 -20.30 -48.54
C GLN A 792 -61.13 -21.26 -47.42
N VAL A 793 -60.49 -21.33 -46.24
CA VAL A 793 -60.33 -20.32 -45.16
C VAL A 793 -59.12 -20.78 -44.29
N GLY A 794 -58.17 -19.99 -43.77
CA GLY A 794 -58.02 -18.54 -43.60
C GLY A 794 -57.69 -18.22 -42.13
N LEU A 795 -56.39 -18.06 -41.78
CA LEU A 795 -55.85 -17.11 -40.79
C LEU A 795 -54.30 -17.21 -40.75
N PRO A 796 -53.55 -16.09 -40.92
CA PRO A 796 -52.09 -16.10 -41.01
C PRO A 796 -51.36 -15.36 -39.86
N VAL A 797 -50.04 -15.50 -39.95
CA VAL A 797 -48.93 -14.94 -39.16
C VAL A 797 -48.53 -13.54 -39.68
N GLU A 798 -47.62 -12.89 -38.96
CA GLU A 798 -46.70 -11.77 -39.30
C GLU A 798 -47.07 -10.41 -38.68
N ALA A 799 -46.20 -9.50 -38.22
CA ALA A 799 -44.76 -9.34 -37.94
C ALA A 799 -44.40 -7.87 -38.26
N CYS A 800 -43.57 -7.27 -37.39
CA CYS A 800 -42.64 -6.15 -37.60
C CYS A 800 -43.05 -4.66 -37.43
N PHE A 801 -42.02 -3.93 -36.94
CA PHE A 801 -41.77 -2.46 -36.84
C PHE A 801 -42.51 -1.68 -35.72
N VAL A 802 -41.96 -0.67 -35.02
CA VAL A 802 -40.62 -0.12 -34.70
C VAL A 802 -40.86 1.16 -33.86
N LEU A 803 -39.91 1.51 -32.96
CA LEU A 803 -39.61 2.85 -32.37
C LEU A 803 -40.60 3.63 -31.45
N GLN A 804 -39.97 4.13 -30.37
CA GLN A 804 -40.08 5.46 -29.74
C GLN A 804 -41.31 5.89 -28.92
N ASP A 805 -41.09 5.81 -27.59
CA ASP A 805 -41.00 6.93 -26.63
C ASP A 805 -42.22 7.81 -26.24
N LEU A 806 -42.23 8.09 -24.92
CA LEU A 806 -42.87 9.19 -24.17
C LEU A 806 -44.39 9.23 -23.88
N LYS A 807 -44.64 9.31 -22.56
CA LYS A 807 -45.75 9.98 -21.84
C LYS A 807 -47.12 9.30 -21.81
N SER A 808 -47.41 8.61 -20.72
CA SER A 808 -48.42 9.02 -19.73
C SER A 808 -48.59 7.97 -18.64
N LEU A 809 -48.52 8.36 -17.37
CA LEU A 809 -49.65 8.22 -16.44
C LEU A 809 -49.29 8.89 -15.09
N LEU A 810 -49.79 10.11 -14.94
CA LEU A 810 -50.04 10.73 -13.65
C LEU A 810 -51.34 10.14 -13.08
N ARG A 811 -51.33 9.58 -11.86
CA ARG A 811 -52.09 10.07 -10.68
C ARG A 811 -52.30 9.01 -9.59
N ARG A 812 -51.93 9.45 -8.37
CA ARG A 812 -52.48 9.14 -7.02
C ARG A 812 -52.17 7.72 -6.49
N THR A 813 -51.46 7.58 -5.38
CA THR A 813 -51.91 8.00 -4.04
C THR A 813 -50.76 8.14 -3.02
N ARG A 814 -51.03 8.96 -2.01
CA ARG A 814 -50.16 9.51 -0.95
C ARG A 814 -49.67 8.47 0.06
N LEU A 815 -48.52 8.71 0.69
CA LEU A 815 -48.31 8.67 2.15
C LEU A 815 -47.12 9.58 2.54
N LEU A 816 -47.20 10.15 3.75
CA LEU A 816 -46.43 11.28 4.30
C LEU A 816 -44.95 10.96 4.65
N PRO A 817 -44.06 11.97 4.75
CA PRO A 817 -42.66 11.79 5.13
C PRO A 817 -42.42 11.91 6.65
N PRO A 818 -41.38 11.25 7.22
CA PRO A 818 -40.81 11.66 8.50
C PRO A 818 -39.75 12.77 8.31
N ALA A 819 -39.63 13.59 9.35
CA ALA A 819 -38.86 14.84 9.44
C ALA A 819 -37.32 14.66 9.35
N PRO A 820 -36.57 15.73 9.00
CA PRO A 820 -35.11 15.73 9.03
C PRO A 820 -34.58 15.96 10.45
N VAL A 821 -33.68 15.07 10.89
CA VAL A 821 -32.88 15.27 12.11
C VAL A 821 -31.64 16.08 11.75
N GLN A 822 -31.53 17.26 12.38
CA GLN A 822 -30.32 18.09 12.40
C GLN A 822 -29.25 17.41 13.27
N TYR A 823 -28.01 17.38 12.79
CA TYR A 823 -26.83 17.21 13.63
C TYR A 823 -26.21 18.58 13.90
N PRO A 824 -25.88 18.93 15.15
CA PRO A 824 -25.19 20.17 15.46
C PRO A 824 -23.69 20.05 15.18
N ASP A 825 -23.12 21.16 14.70
CA ASP A 825 -21.69 21.41 14.64
C ASP A 825 -21.06 21.38 16.05
N THR A 826 -20.08 20.49 16.26
CA THR A 826 -18.83 20.72 17.02
C THR A 826 -17.85 19.60 16.74
#